data_AF-M5RUG9-F1
#
_entry.id   AF-M5RUG9-F1
#
_cell.length_a   1.000
_cell.length_b   1.000
_cell.length_c   1.000
_cell.angle_alpha   90.00
_cell.angle_beta   90.00
_cell.angle_gamma   90.00
#
_symmetry.space_group_name_H-M   'P 1'
#
loop_
_entity.id
_entity.type
_entity.pdbx_description
1 polymer ?
#
loop_
_entity_poly.entity_id
_entity_poly.type
_entity_poly.pdbx_seq_one_letter_code
_entity_poly.pdbx_strand_id
1 'polypeptide(L)'
;MARFWNRWIGRSTSSSSNHRKRDRKMKSLRRRMKPETLEPRQLLAATVFDNELIPENTSQDDMSPVMDASTIVNRLNGNPSSDFVPVQTSATNSEYSTSERAIEIRSIDGTGNNLANPALGTAGTDLIRLARNDYADGVAEPAGEDRRSAREISNAISAADIEGITSERDLTSFVFLWSQFLDHDIGLSLEPENAEDAVAFDIEVPSNDFLFDPLGTGDVSIRLTRSEFAEGTGTSIDNPAEQVNATTIWIDGSQIYGSNQEVADSLREFAAGRLLIRDDGLLRADDEGNLLAGDIRAAENIGLTSLYTLFVREHNRLADEISEADPELTDEEIYQQARAIVIAELQSITYNEYLPALLGEDVLDPYEGYDASVDPSMSNEFSTAAFRFGYSTLNDTLGFYGNDGLDAEESIPLPEAFFNAPLLEETGIDSVLKAEASTLSQETNLKVVDGLRNIFFEEPGSGGLDLVSLIIQRGRDHGLADLNSVREAIGLAPYESFAEITSDVELQDQLETLYSDVNDIDLWVGLLAEDHAEGSSLGETSTHIIADQFERLRDGDRLYYENTMTDREIGDIENMTLADLIELNTNNSSLQSNVFFFTPSIAGTIIADSDSLATEQLAIRDGFENQDDGQASGDRQPSTGVAGVTLELLDREENLVETTITDSDGNYQFNSFDRSGKYQVRIAASSGVTVIGSDSINVLIRNGDSHLENINFAVMV
;
A
#
# COMPACT_ATOMS: atom_id res chain seq x y z
N MET A 1 -27.97 20.78 12.02
CA MET A 1 -27.22 21.41 13.14
C MET A 1 -28.04 21.55 14.41
N ALA A 2 -27.42 21.26 15.56
CA ALA A 2 -27.78 21.72 16.91
C ALA A 2 -29.21 21.44 17.45
N ARG A 3 -29.51 20.17 17.76
CA ARG A 3 -30.14 19.70 19.03
C ARG A 3 -30.53 18.21 18.96
N PHE A 4 -29.65 17.29 19.40
CA PHE A 4 -30.05 16.14 20.22
C PHE A 4 -28.81 15.44 20.84
N TRP A 5 -28.41 15.86 22.04
CA TRP A 5 -27.49 15.12 22.91
C TRP A 5 -28.16 14.91 24.28
N ASN A 6 -27.78 13.82 24.96
CA ASN A 6 -28.03 13.51 26.38
C ASN A 6 -29.43 13.06 26.86
N ARG A 7 -29.69 11.74 26.71
CA ARG A 7 -30.14 10.79 27.77
C ARG A 7 -30.23 9.39 27.13
N TRP A 8 -29.74 8.30 27.72
CA TRP A 8 -30.01 7.86 29.09
C TRP A 8 -28.99 6.80 29.58
N ILE A 9 -28.42 6.96 30.79
CA ILE A 9 -27.67 5.90 31.49
C ILE A 9 -28.30 5.61 32.86
N GLY A 10 -28.44 4.32 33.18
CA GLY A 10 -28.59 3.78 34.55
C GLY A 10 -30.02 3.62 35.09
N ARG A 11 -30.32 2.74 36.07
CA ARG A 11 -29.56 1.73 36.87
C ARG A 11 -30.62 0.90 37.66
N SER A 12 -30.43 -0.31 38.22
CA SER A 12 -29.46 -1.44 38.07
C SER A 12 -29.77 -2.49 39.16
N THR A 13 -29.66 -3.81 38.93
CA THR A 13 -29.68 -4.82 40.03
C THR A 13 -28.61 -5.91 39.94
N SER A 14 -28.05 -6.21 41.11
CA SER A 14 -26.97 -7.16 41.45
C SER A 14 -27.28 -8.65 41.14
N SER A 15 -26.29 -9.55 41.01
CA SER A 15 -25.50 -10.01 42.16
C SER A 15 -24.36 -11.02 41.91
N SER A 16 -23.49 -11.09 42.93
CA SER A 16 -22.59 -12.19 43.30
C SER A 16 -21.26 -12.37 42.57
N SER A 17 -20.22 -12.34 43.39
CA SER A 17 -18.80 -12.58 43.10
C SER A 17 -18.46 -14.04 42.82
N ASN A 18 -17.39 -14.27 42.07
CA ASN A 18 -16.34 -15.18 42.55
C ASN A 18 -14.94 -14.86 41.99
N HIS A 19 -13.96 -14.82 42.89
CA HIS A 19 -12.54 -14.77 42.52
C HIS A 19 -12.08 -16.11 41.93
N ARG A 20 -11.28 -16.06 40.87
CA ARG A 20 -10.20 -17.03 40.66
C ARG A 20 -9.05 -16.39 39.88
N LYS A 21 -7.86 -16.35 40.51
CA LYS A 21 -6.63 -15.91 39.86
C LYS A 21 -6.09 -17.00 38.93
N ARG A 22 -5.52 -16.53 37.82
CA ARG A 22 -4.48 -17.08 36.94
C ARG A 22 -3.95 -18.49 37.26
N ASP A 23 -3.88 -19.31 36.20
CA ASP A 23 -2.61 -19.82 35.68
C ASP A 23 -2.82 -20.30 34.23
N ARG A 24 -2.49 -19.45 33.25
CA ARG A 24 -2.29 -19.85 31.85
C ARG A 24 -0.79 -19.82 31.58
N LYS A 25 -0.17 -21.00 31.48
CA LYS A 25 1.15 -21.13 30.86
C LYS A 25 0.99 -20.80 29.38
N MET A 26 1.62 -19.73 28.91
CA MET A 26 1.97 -19.64 27.50
C MET A 26 2.82 -20.86 27.14
N LYS A 27 2.41 -21.58 26.11
CA LYS A 27 3.30 -22.44 25.34
C LYS A 27 3.52 -21.70 24.04
N SER A 28 4.75 -21.26 23.78
CA SER A 28 5.14 -20.87 22.43
C SER A 28 4.95 -22.07 21.52
N LEU A 29 3.98 -21.96 20.62
CA LEU A 29 3.70 -22.95 19.59
C LEU A 29 4.29 -22.42 18.29
N ARG A 30 5.62 -22.50 18.15
CA ARG A 30 6.26 -22.46 16.82
C ARG A 30 5.77 -23.67 16.03
N ARG A 31 4.62 -23.51 15.39
CA ARG A 31 3.91 -24.54 14.65
C ARG A 31 4.46 -24.54 13.24
N ARG A 32 5.65 -25.14 13.09
CA ARG A 32 6.32 -25.32 11.80
C ARG A 32 5.28 -25.77 10.75
N MET A 33 5.17 -24.99 9.67
CA MET A 33 4.17 -25.21 8.63
C MET A 33 4.21 -26.65 8.11
N LYS A 34 3.06 -27.15 7.67
CA LYS A 34 2.97 -28.49 7.09
C LYS A 34 3.29 -28.42 5.60
N PRO A 35 3.85 -29.50 5.01
CA PRO A 35 4.01 -29.59 3.55
C PRO A 35 2.69 -29.37 2.79
N GLU A 36 1.58 -29.90 3.31
CA GLU A 36 0.23 -29.76 2.73
C GLU A 36 -0.29 -28.31 2.66
N THR A 37 0.32 -27.35 3.38
CA THR A 37 -0.04 -25.93 3.34
C THR A 37 0.95 -25.08 2.53
N LEU A 38 1.97 -25.70 1.94
CA LEU A 38 2.97 -25.01 1.10
C LEU A 38 2.60 -25.13 -0.39
N GLU A 39 2.33 -26.33 -0.91
CA GLU A 39 2.01 -26.51 -2.34
C GLU A 39 0.84 -25.63 -2.84
N PRO A 40 -0.30 -25.47 -2.13
CA PRO A 40 -1.35 -24.56 -2.57
C PRO A 40 -0.92 -23.09 -2.61
N ARG A 41 -0.02 -22.67 -1.71
CA ARG A 41 0.57 -21.32 -1.74
C ARG A 41 1.54 -21.15 -2.90
N GLN A 42 2.29 -22.19 -3.25
CA GLN A 42 3.23 -22.18 -4.38
C GLN A 42 2.49 -22.12 -5.72
N LEU A 43 1.36 -22.82 -5.84
CA LEU A 43 0.48 -22.72 -7.01
C LEU A 43 -0.16 -21.33 -7.12
N LEU A 44 -0.68 -20.78 -6.01
CA LEU A 44 -1.27 -19.45 -6.02
C LEU A 44 -0.22 -18.35 -6.25
N ALA A 45 0.98 -18.49 -5.68
CA ALA A 45 2.13 -17.64 -5.95
C ALA A 45 2.58 -17.69 -7.41
N ALA A 46 2.64 -18.88 -8.01
CA ALA A 46 2.96 -19.08 -9.43
C ALA A 46 1.97 -18.34 -10.36
N THR A 47 0.70 -18.24 -9.96
CA THR A 47 -0.36 -17.51 -10.68
C THR A 47 -0.32 -15.99 -10.43
N VAL A 48 0.25 -15.53 -9.30
CA VAL A 48 0.24 -14.11 -8.89
C VAL A 48 1.55 -13.37 -9.18
N PHE A 49 2.66 -14.09 -9.35
CA PHE A 49 4.01 -13.55 -9.63
C PHE A 49 4.63 -14.11 -10.91
N ASP A 50 3.80 -14.41 -11.90
CA ASP A 50 4.21 -14.80 -13.26
C ASP A 50 5.30 -15.90 -13.30
N ASN A 51 5.00 -17.08 -12.73
CA ASN A 51 5.98 -18.16 -12.71
C ASN A 51 5.32 -19.54 -12.52
N GLU A 52 4.70 -20.09 -13.56
CA GLU A 52 4.08 -21.42 -13.52
C GLU A 52 4.99 -22.52 -12.90
N LEU A 53 4.57 -23.02 -11.73
CA LEU A 53 4.99 -24.31 -11.19
C LEU A 53 3.98 -25.39 -11.57
N ILE A 54 4.14 -26.02 -12.75
CA ILE A 54 3.44 -27.26 -13.09
C ILE A 54 4.33 -28.47 -12.72
N PRO A 55 3.95 -29.30 -11.72
CA PRO A 55 4.57 -30.61 -11.55
C PRO A 55 4.11 -31.54 -12.67
N GLU A 56 5.05 -32.18 -13.37
CA GLU A 56 4.71 -33.25 -14.32
C GLU A 56 3.84 -34.35 -13.65
N ASN A 57 2.85 -34.83 -14.40
CA ASN A 57 2.17 -36.12 -14.23
C ASN A 57 0.95 -36.19 -13.29
N THR A 58 -0.19 -35.65 -13.75
CA THR A 58 -1.48 -36.34 -13.59
C THR A 58 -2.09 -36.69 -14.94
N SER A 59 -2.86 -37.77 -15.01
CA SER A 59 -3.25 -38.41 -16.26
C SER A 59 -4.37 -37.68 -17.01
N GLN A 60 -4.20 -37.51 -18.32
CA GLN A 60 -5.27 -37.24 -19.27
C GLN A 60 -6.49 -38.14 -19.02
N ASP A 61 -7.63 -37.56 -18.59
CA ASP A 61 -9.01 -37.97 -18.91
C ASP A 61 -10.05 -37.24 -18.01
N ASP A 62 -10.12 -35.89 -18.01
CA ASP A 62 -11.39 -35.15 -17.82
C ASP A 62 -11.33 -33.67 -18.26
N MET A 63 -11.12 -33.40 -19.56
CA MET A 63 -11.32 -32.04 -20.12
C MET A 63 -12.75 -31.91 -20.68
N SER A 64 -13.62 -31.28 -19.90
CA SER A 64 -14.95 -30.85 -20.35
C SER A 64 -14.85 -29.44 -20.98
N PRO A 65 -15.16 -29.25 -22.28
CA PRO A 65 -14.97 -27.96 -22.93
C PRO A 65 -15.99 -26.92 -22.47
N VAL A 66 -15.49 -25.75 -22.04
CA VAL A 66 -16.30 -24.55 -21.77
C VAL A 66 -17.07 -24.14 -23.03
N MET A 67 -18.35 -23.80 -22.89
CA MET A 67 -19.29 -23.68 -24.01
C MET A 67 -19.48 -22.25 -24.52
N ASP A 68 -18.95 -22.00 -25.73
CA ASP A 68 -19.55 -21.16 -26.79
C ASP A 68 -20.36 -19.92 -26.35
N ALA A 69 -19.64 -18.83 -26.06
CA ALA A 69 -20.17 -17.55 -25.61
C ALA A 69 -21.03 -16.77 -26.65
N SER A 70 -21.40 -17.37 -27.79
CA SER A 70 -22.05 -16.65 -28.90
C SER A 70 -23.59 -16.64 -28.90
N THR A 71 -24.25 -17.41 -28.02
CA THR A 71 -25.67 -17.79 -28.22
C THR A 71 -26.72 -17.06 -27.34
N ILE A 72 -26.32 -16.28 -26.31
CA ILE A 72 -27.27 -15.76 -25.29
C ILE A 72 -27.71 -14.29 -25.50
N VAL A 73 -26.96 -13.48 -26.26
CA VAL A 73 -27.17 -12.01 -26.42
C VAL A 73 -28.53 -11.59 -27.05
N ASN A 74 -29.28 -12.50 -27.67
CA ASN A 74 -30.44 -12.16 -28.52
C ASN A 74 -31.84 -12.27 -27.87
N ARG A 75 -31.99 -12.06 -26.55
CA ARG A 75 -33.30 -12.30 -25.86
C ARG A 75 -33.86 -11.30 -24.84
N LEU A 76 -33.31 -10.08 -24.68
CA LEU A 76 -33.84 -9.11 -23.70
C LEU A 76 -34.35 -7.75 -24.23
N ASN A 77 -34.44 -7.54 -25.54
CA ASN A 77 -35.05 -6.32 -26.10
C ASN A 77 -36.54 -6.51 -26.47
N GLY A 78 -37.42 -6.38 -25.46
CA GLY A 78 -38.88 -6.49 -25.57
C GLY A 78 -39.63 -5.19 -25.24
N ASN A 79 -39.86 -4.36 -26.26
CA ASN A 79 -40.63 -3.11 -26.22
C ASN A 79 -42.05 -3.25 -25.61
N PRO A 80 -42.55 -2.24 -24.86
CA PRO A 80 -43.94 -1.82 -25.10
C PRO A 80 -44.17 -0.29 -25.11
N SER A 81 -44.87 0.15 -26.15
CA SER A 81 -45.49 1.48 -26.26
C SER A 81 -46.99 1.46 -25.87
N SER A 82 -47.49 2.38 -25.04
CA SER A 82 -48.85 2.94 -25.20
C SER A 82 -49.09 4.22 -24.38
N ASP A 83 -49.87 5.15 -24.96
CA ASP A 83 -50.13 6.52 -24.46
C ASP A 83 -51.08 6.59 -23.25
N PHE A 84 -50.88 7.57 -22.35
CA PHE A 84 -51.96 8.29 -21.64
C PHE A 84 -51.51 9.69 -21.14
N VAL A 85 -52.43 10.67 -21.14
CA VAL A 85 -52.19 12.14 -21.00
C VAL A 85 -53.38 12.75 -20.20
N PRO A 86 -53.23 13.75 -19.31
CA PRO A 86 -53.06 13.55 -17.86
C PRO A 86 -54.20 14.19 -17.02
N VAL A 87 -54.07 14.19 -15.68
CA VAL A 87 -54.91 15.00 -14.78
C VAL A 87 -54.04 15.81 -13.82
N GLN A 88 -54.21 17.14 -13.81
CA GLN A 88 -53.57 18.05 -12.86
C GLN A 88 -54.32 18.09 -11.52
N THR A 89 -53.60 18.01 -10.40
CA THR A 89 -53.96 18.65 -9.12
C THR A 89 -52.70 19.19 -8.44
N SER A 90 -52.72 20.46 -8.06
CA SER A 90 -51.58 21.22 -7.54
C SER A 90 -51.52 21.24 -6.00
N ALA A 91 -50.33 21.06 -5.41
CA ALA A 91 -50.04 21.44 -4.03
C ALA A 91 -48.54 21.70 -3.75
N THR A 92 -48.12 22.98 -3.87
CA THR A 92 -47.10 23.70 -3.06
C THR A 92 -45.76 23.03 -2.67
N ASN A 93 -44.66 23.60 -3.19
CA ASN A 93 -43.25 23.34 -2.87
C ASN A 93 -42.88 23.25 -1.38
N SER A 94 -41.95 22.35 -1.07
CA SER A 94 -40.73 22.70 -0.32
C SER A 94 -39.51 22.24 -1.13
N GLU A 95 -38.58 23.14 -1.41
CA GLU A 95 -37.47 22.89 -2.34
C GLU A 95 -36.36 22.04 -1.70
N TYR A 96 -36.50 20.72 -1.78
CA TYR A 96 -35.36 19.87 -2.13
C TYR A 96 -35.36 19.79 -3.65
N SER A 97 -34.49 20.56 -4.29
CA SER A 97 -34.25 20.42 -5.73
C SER A 97 -33.26 19.28 -5.94
N THR A 98 -33.74 18.04 -5.82
CA THR A 98 -33.07 16.91 -6.46
C THR A 98 -33.06 17.20 -7.96
N SER A 99 -31.92 17.61 -8.50
CA SER A 99 -31.71 17.48 -9.93
C SER A 99 -31.70 15.98 -10.22
N GLU A 100 -32.70 15.50 -10.95
CA GLU A 100 -32.72 14.14 -11.54
C GLU A 100 -31.60 14.03 -12.62
N ARG A 101 -30.34 14.16 -12.19
CA ARG A 101 -29.21 13.64 -12.93
C ARG A 101 -29.28 12.13 -12.66
N ALA A 102 -29.75 11.36 -13.63
CA ALA A 102 -29.65 9.90 -13.53
C ALA A 102 -28.17 9.56 -13.31
N ILE A 103 -27.87 8.84 -12.23
CA ILE A 103 -26.49 8.40 -11.95
C ILE A 103 -26.06 7.56 -13.15
N GLU A 104 -25.01 8.00 -13.83
CA GLU A 104 -24.47 7.25 -14.95
C GLU A 104 -23.61 6.12 -14.38
N ILE A 105 -24.17 4.92 -14.45
CA ILE A 105 -23.53 3.71 -13.92
C ILE A 105 -22.33 3.37 -14.79
N ARG A 106 -21.15 3.40 -14.19
CA ARG A 106 -19.92 2.85 -14.77
C ARG A 106 -20.12 1.36 -15.05
N SER A 107 -19.71 0.89 -16.21
CA SER A 107 -19.63 -0.55 -16.50
C SER A 107 -18.66 -1.26 -15.54
N ILE A 108 -18.66 -2.60 -15.56
CA ILE A 108 -17.72 -3.41 -14.79
C ILE A 108 -16.42 -3.64 -15.58
N ASP A 109 -16.47 -3.57 -16.91
CA ASP A 109 -15.36 -3.86 -17.83
C ASP A 109 -14.65 -2.60 -18.38
N GLY A 110 -14.94 -1.42 -17.82
CA GLY A 110 -14.43 -0.12 -18.29
C GLY A 110 -15.07 0.40 -19.58
N THR A 111 -15.94 -0.37 -20.26
CA THR A 111 -16.54 0.04 -21.55
C THR A 111 -17.38 1.31 -21.45
N GLY A 112 -17.34 2.12 -22.51
CA GLY A 112 -18.20 3.31 -22.65
C GLY A 112 -17.78 4.51 -21.80
N ASN A 113 -16.62 4.46 -21.14
CA ASN A 113 -16.05 5.62 -20.45
C ASN A 113 -15.75 6.74 -21.47
N ASN A 114 -14.85 6.53 -22.44
CA ASN A 114 -14.68 7.50 -23.52
C ASN A 114 -15.81 7.39 -24.57
N LEU A 115 -16.59 8.47 -24.78
CA LEU A 115 -17.74 8.48 -25.69
C LEU A 115 -17.36 8.44 -27.19
N ALA A 116 -16.14 8.83 -27.55
CA ALA A 116 -15.64 8.79 -28.92
C ALA A 116 -14.96 7.44 -29.24
N ASN A 117 -14.31 6.84 -28.25
CA ASN A 117 -13.74 5.49 -28.31
C ASN A 117 -14.23 4.62 -27.14
N PRO A 118 -15.41 3.97 -27.23
CA PRO A 118 -15.99 3.19 -26.13
C PRO A 118 -15.19 1.96 -25.66
N ALA A 119 -14.11 1.61 -26.34
CA ALA A 119 -13.17 0.55 -25.95
C ALA A 119 -11.90 1.09 -25.26
N LEU A 120 -11.76 2.42 -25.13
CA LEU A 120 -10.62 3.01 -24.43
C LEU A 120 -10.73 2.72 -22.94
N GLY A 121 -9.70 2.08 -22.38
CA GLY A 121 -9.63 1.72 -20.98
C GLY A 121 -10.47 0.51 -20.55
N THR A 122 -10.86 -0.35 -21.48
CA THR A 122 -11.48 -1.63 -21.13
C THR A 122 -10.43 -2.63 -20.62
N ALA A 123 -10.88 -3.62 -19.84
CA ALA A 123 -10.07 -4.81 -19.59
C ALA A 123 -9.61 -5.46 -20.92
N GLY A 124 -8.37 -5.92 -20.96
CA GLY A 124 -7.74 -6.49 -22.16
C GLY A 124 -7.22 -5.46 -23.16
N THR A 125 -6.85 -4.24 -22.72
CA THR A 125 -6.23 -3.22 -23.58
C THR A 125 -4.71 -3.29 -23.55
N ASP A 126 -4.08 -3.05 -24.71
CA ASP A 126 -2.63 -2.99 -24.86
C ASP A 126 -2.02 -1.88 -23.99
N LEU A 127 -0.87 -2.14 -23.38
CA LEU A 127 -0.03 -1.11 -22.78
C LEU A 127 0.55 -0.21 -23.88
N ILE A 128 0.63 1.10 -23.62
CA ILE A 128 1.36 2.05 -24.46
C ILE A 128 2.82 2.16 -24.01
N ARG A 129 3.65 2.89 -24.78
CA ARG A 129 5.03 3.18 -24.41
C ARG A 129 5.31 4.68 -24.43
N LEU A 130 6.07 5.15 -23.45
CA LEU A 130 6.64 6.49 -23.44
C LEU A 130 7.88 6.57 -24.34
N ALA A 131 8.75 5.55 -24.26
CA ALA A 131 9.94 5.40 -25.08
C ALA A 131 9.72 4.43 -26.26
N ARG A 132 10.73 4.27 -27.11
CA ARG A 132 10.75 3.15 -28.07
C ARG A 132 11.12 1.87 -27.34
N ASN A 133 10.58 0.73 -27.79
CA ASN A 133 11.06 -0.56 -27.33
C ASN A 133 12.56 -0.74 -27.62
N ASP A 134 13.23 -1.49 -26.76
CA ASP A 134 14.65 -1.84 -26.86
C ASP A 134 14.86 -3.34 -27.16
N TYR A 135 13.91 -3.99 -27.84
CA TYR A 135 14.07 -5.39 -28.24
C TYR A 135 15.31 -5.57 -29.15
N ALA A 136 16.05 -6.66 -28.96
CA ALA A 136 17.31 -6.91 -29.66
C ALA A 136 17.16 -7.00 -31.19
N ASP A 137 16.02 -7.51 -31.67
CA ASP A 137 15.64 -7.53 -33.08
C ASP A 137 14.73 -6.33 -33.48
N GLY A 138 14.40 -5.47 -32.52
CA GLY A 138 13.43 -4.38 -32.64
C GLY A 138 11.97 -4.85 -32.77
N VAL A 139 11.68 -6.12 -32.48
CA VAL A 139 10.35 -6.72 -32.64
C VAL A 139 9.87 -7.36 -31.35
N ALA A 140 10.60 -8.36 -30.81
CA ALA A 140 10.14 -9.15 -29.67
C ALA A 140 11.27 -9.94 -28.95
N GLU A 141 12.46 -10.04 -29.52
CA GLU A 141 13.60 -10.75 -28.92
C GLU A 141 14.15 -9.93 -27.73
N PRO A 142 14.18 -10.45 -26.48
CA PRO A 142 14.56 -9.67 -25.31
C PRO A 142 15.93 -9.00 -25.45
N ALA A 143 16.05 -7.79 -24.92
CA ALA A 143 17.28 -7.03 -24.93
C ALA A 143 18.39 -7.71 -24.11
N GLY A 144 19.65 -7.50 -24.52
CA GLY A 144 20.77 -7.65 -23.61
C GLY A 144 21.31 -9.07 -23.37
N GLU A 145 21.50 -9.89 -24.40
CA GLU A 145 22.37 -11.09 -24.30
C GLU A 145 23.78 -10.74 -23.78
N ASP A 146 24.27 -9.52 -24.04
CA ASP A 146 25.55 -9.00 -23.54
C ASP A 146 25.42 -8.21 -22.19
N ARG A 147 24.20 -8.03 -21.63
CA ARG A 147 24.00 -7.37 -20.32
C ARG A 147 24.35 -8.33 -19.19
N ARG A 148 24.70 -7.79 -18.01
CA ARG A 148 24.89 -8.62 -16.80
C ARG A 148 23.59 -9.29 -16.38
N SER A 149 23.72 -10.46 -15.74
CA SER A 149 22.61 -11.16 -15.10
C SER A 149 21.89 -10.23 -14.11
N ALA A 150 20.56 -10.26 -14.12
CA ALA A 150 19.73 -9.56 -13.14
C ALA A 150 20.08 -9.97 -11.68
N ARG A 151 20.49 -11.22 -11.45
CA ARG A 151 20.94 -11.71 -10.14
C ARG A 151 22.32 -11.20 -9.76
N GLU A 152 23.21 -10.96 -10.72
CA GLU A 152 24.49 -10.29 -10.46
C GLU A 152 24.26 -8.84 -10.04
N ILE A 153 23.35 -8.13 -10.71
CA ILE A 153 22.95 -6.75 -10.38
C ILE A 153 22.32 -6.69 -8.99
N SER A 154 21.27 -7.48 -8.72
CA SER A 154 20.61 -7.58 -7.40
C SER A 154 21.61 -7.82 -6.26
N ASN A 155 22.57 -8.73 -6.45
CA ASN A 155 23.61 -9.02 -5.45
C ASN A 155 24.59 -7.87 -5.21
N ALA A 156 24.82 -7.00 -6.19
CA ALA A 156 25.80 -5.92 -6.09
C ALA A 156 25.21 -4.66 -5.43
N ILE A 157 23.98 -4.27 -5.79
CA ILE A 157 23.40 -2.98 -5.38
C ILE A 157 22.25 -3.11 -4.36
N SER A 158 21.52 -4.23 -4.33
CA SER A 158 20.20 -4.29 -3.67
C SER A 158 20.12 -5.00 -2.31
N ALA A 159 21.24 -5.47 -1.75
CA ALA A 159 21.23 -6.00 -0.38
C ALA A 159 21.01 -4.87 0.65
N ALA A 160 19.90 -4.90 1.38
CA ALA A 160 19.65 -4.00 2.51
C ALA A 160 20.50 -4.33 3.75
N ASP A 161 20.75 -3.31 4.57
CA ASP A 161 21.36 -3.50 5.89
C ASP A 161 20.38 -4.15 6.87
N ILE A 162 20.90 -4.89 7.87
CA ILE A 162 20.09 -5.64 8.85
C ILE A 162 19.20 -4.72 9.70
N GLU A 163 19.64 -3.48 9.95
CA GLU A 163 18.88 -2.47 10.69
C GLU A 163 17.88 -1.71 9.80
N GLY A 164 17.99 -1.86 8.47
CA GLY A 164 17.23 -1.10 7.49
C GLY A 164 17.64 0.36 7.38
N ILE A 165 17.01 1.08 6.45
CA ILE A 165 17.02 2.55 6.39
C ILE A 165 15.54 2.93 6.32
N THR A 166 15.02 3.61 7.33
CA THR A 166 13.62 4.09 7.34
C THR A 166 13.47 5.34 6.48
N SER A 167 12.30 5.54 5.87
CA SER A 167 11.99 6.72 5.06
C SER A 167 12.34 8.06 5.74
N GLU A 168 13.15 8.89 5.07
CA GLU A 168 13.50 10.26 5.46
C GLU A 168 12.31 11.23 5.45
N ARG A 169 11.20 10.84 4.79
CA ARG A 169 9.93 11.60 4.76
C ARG A 169 8.89 11.07 5.76
N ASP A 170 9.32 10.28 6.74
CA ASP A 170 8.47 9.68 7.78
C ASP A 170 7.28 8.88 7.23
N LEU A 171 7.44 8.29 6.02
CA LEU A 171 6.39 7.49 5.38
C LEU A 171 6.21 6.14 6.05
N THR A 172 4.96 5.74 6.25
CA THR A 172 4.59 4.45 6.86
C THR A 172 4.54 3.32 5.85
N SER A 173 4.52 2.07 6.32
CA SER A 173 4.27 0.90 5.46
C SER A 173 2.95 0.98 4.67
N PHE A 174 2.00 1.84 5.05
CA PHE A 174 0.81 2.11 4.24
C PHE A 174 1.12 2.63 2.83
N VAL A 175 2.27 3.27 2.60
CA VAL A 175 2.66 3.69 1.24
C VAL A 175 2.72 2.49 0.30
N PHE A 176 3.40 1.40 0.68
CA PHE A 176 3.42 0.15 -0.09
C PHE A 176 2.02 -0.46 -0.19
N LEU A 177 1.33 -0.59 0.94
CA LEU A 177 0.05 -1.30 0.99
C LEU A 177 -1.01 -0.63 0.09
N TRP A 178 -1.06 0.70 0.07
CA TRP A 178 -1.92 1.43 -0.86
C TRP A 178 -1.41 1.37 -2.30
N SER A 179 -0.09 1.50 -2.52
CA SER A 179 0.51 1.34 -3.86
C SER A 179 0.07 0.05 -4.52
N GLN A 180 0.17 -1.08 -3.81
CA GLN A 180 -0.18 -2.39 -4.30
C GLN A 180 -1.70 -2.56 -4.50
N PHE A 181 -2.51 -2.11 -3.54
CA PHE A 181 -3.97 -2.17 -3.66
C PHE A 181 -4.52 -1.34 -4.81
N LEU A 182 -3.83 -0.25 -5.17
CA LEU A 182 -4.11 0.60 -6.32
C LEU A 182 -3.57 -0.02 -7.63
N ASP A 183 -2.33 -0.52 -7.65
CA ASP A 183 -1.76 -1.27 -8.80
C ASP A 183 -2.70 -2.38 -9.25
N HIS A 184 -3.31 -3.10 -8.30
CA HIS A 184 -4.23 -4.18 -8.59
C HIS A 184 -5.60 -3.73 -9.16
N ASP A 185 -5.96 -2.45 -9.02
CA ASP A 185 -7.11 -1.86 -9.71
C ASP A 185 -6.78 -1.61 -11.19
N ILE A 186 -5.65 -0.93 -11.43
CA ILE A 186 -5.32 -0.34 -12.73
C ILE A 186 -4.45 -1.22 -13.63
N GLY A 187 -3.76 -2.25 -13.11
CA GLY A 187 -2.75 -3.01 -13.84
C GLY A 187 -2.71 -4.52 -13.51
N LEU A 188 -2.72 -5.35 -14.55
CA LEU A 188 -2.41 -6.78 -14.52
C LEU A 188 -1.87 -7.24 -15.87
N SER A 189 -0.59 -7.56 -15.96
CA SER A 189 -0.06 -8.31 -17.11
C SER A 189 -0.08 -9.80 -16.79
N LEU A 190 -0.48 -10.63 -17.75
CA LEU A 190 -0.60 -12.09 -17.57
C LEU A 190 0.51 -12.84 -18.30
N GLU A 191 0.72 -14.10 -17.92
CA GLU A 191 1.43 -15.09 -18.72
C GLU A 191 0.46 -15.75 -19.73
N PRO A 192 0.96 -16.32 -20.85
CA PRO A 192 0.10 -17.02 -21.80
C PRO A 192 -0.68 -18.18 -21.15
N GLU A 193 -2.01 -18.22 -21.32
CA GLU A 193 -2.89 -19.25 -20.73
C GLU A 193 -2.51 -20.69 -21.12
N ASN A 194 -1.84 -20.88 -22.27
CA ASN A 194 -1.37 -22.18 -22.73
C ASN A 194 0.12 -22.38 -22.41
N ALA A 195 0.44 -23.39 -21.61
CA ALA A 195 1.83 -23.83 -21.39
C ALA A 195 2.59 -24.28 -22.66
N GLU A 196 1.92 -24.47 -23.81
CA GLU A 196 2.59 -24.68 -25.12
C GLU A 196 3.08 -23.37 -25.77
N ASP A 197 2.48 -22.23 -25.41
CA ASP A 197 2.84 -20.89 -25.87
C ASP A 197 3.79 -20.16 -24.89
N ALA A 198 3.92 -20.66 -23.66
CA ALA A 198 4.82 -20.14 -22.63
C ALA A 198 6.30 -20.21 -23.04
N VAL A 199 6.95 -19.04 -23.14
CA VAL A 199 8.38 -18.93 -23.48
C VAL A 199 9.20 -18.69 -22.21
N ALA A 200 10.28 -19.45 -22.04
CA ALA A 200 11.23 -19.26 -20.94
C ALA A 200 12.19 -18.10 -21.20
N PHE A 201 12.41 -17.25 -20.18
CA PHE A 201 13.43 -16.18 -20.19
C PHE A 201 14.17 -16.10 -18.84
N ASP A 202 14.61 -17.28 -18.39
CA ASP A 202 15.28 -17.51 -17.11
C ASP A 202 16.48 -16.58 -16.83
N ILE A 203 16.68 -16.27 -15.56
CA ILE A 203 17.78 -15.45 -15.05
C ILE A 203 18.95 -16.37 -14.71
N GLU A 204 20.11 -16.18 -15.35
CA GLU A 204 21.35 -16.90 -15.03
C GLU A 204 21.82 -16.59 -13.61
N VAL A 205 22.06 -17.60 -12.78
CA VAL A 205 22.64 -17.40 -11.43
C VAL A 205 24.17 -17.41 -11.54
N PRO A 206 24.87 -16.38 -11.02
CA PRO A 206 26.33 -16.34 -11.02
C PRO A 206 26.94 -17.57 -10.34
N SER A 207 27.97 -18.16 -10.94
CA SER A 207 28.63 -19.33 -10.37
C SER A 207 29.18 -19.03 -8.98
N ASN A 208 28.88 -19.88 -8.00
CA ASN A 208 29.17 -19.67 -6.57
C ASN A 208 28.33 -18.55 -5.89
N ASP A 209 27.16 -18.17 -6.42
CA ASP A 209 26.16 -17.44 -5.63
C ASP A 209 25.93 -18.19 -4.31
N PHE A 210 26.13 -17.50 -3.19
CA PHE A 210 26.16 -18.12 -1.85
C PHE A 210 24.84 -18.80 -1.45
N LEU A 211 23.74 -18.40 -2.07
CA LEU A 211 22.39 -18.84 -1.75
C LEU A 211 21.85 -19.80 -2.82
N PHE A 212 21.95 -19.42 -4.09
CA PHE A 212 21.35 -20.17 -5.21
C PHE A 212 22.27 -21.22 -5.84
N ASP A 213 23.58 -20.97 -5.93
CA ASP A 213 24.59 -21.93 -6.42
C ASP A 213 25.75 -22.14 -5.42
N PRO A 214 25.48 -22.55 -4.16
CA PRO A 214 26.51 -22.68 -3.12
C PRO A 214 27.54 -23.79 -3.40
N LEU A 215 27.31 -24.60 -4.44
CA LEU A 215 28.23 -25.64 -4.90
C LEU A 215 29.12 -25.20 -6.07
N GLY A 216 28.89 -24.01 -6.65
CA GLY A 216 29.68 -23.48 -7.76
C GLY A 216 29.54 -24.32 -9.03
N THR A 217 28.33 -24.78 -9.32
CA THR A 217 28.00 -25.57 -10.52
C THR A 217 28.03 -24.71 -11.78
N GLY A 218 27.53 -23.47 -11.71
CA GLY A 218 27.30 -22.62 -12.88
C GLY A 218 26.17 -23.10 -13.80
N ASP A 219 25.34 -24.04 -13.36
CA ASP A 219 24.22 -24.62 -14.13
C ASP A 219 22.83 -24.23 -13.52
N VAL A 220 22.78 -23.24 -12.62
CA VAL A 220 21.55 -22.81 -11.92
C VAL A 220 20.94 -21.58 -12.60
N SER A 221 19.61 -21.55 -12.72
CA SER A 221 18.84 -20.38 -13.11
C SER A 221 17.69 -20.12 -12.14
N ILE A 222 17.21 -18.87 -12.09
CA ILE A 222 15.91 -18.52 -11.51
C ILE A 222 14.92 -18.47 -12.68
N ARG A 223 13.80 -19.20 -12.57
CA ARG A 223 12.80 -19.30 -13.63
C ARG A 223 12.12 -17.94 -13.86
N LEU A 224 11.83 -17.62 -15.12
CA LEU A 224 10.88 -16.58 -15.52
C LEU A 224 10.19 -17.02 -16.81
N THR A 225 8.86 -16.95 -16.88
CA THR A 225 8.12 -17.06 -18.15
C THR A 225 7.83 -15.66 -18.70
N ARG A 226 7.85 -15.52 -20.03
CA ARG A 226 7.58 -14.25 -20.71
C ARG A 226 6.10 -13.90 -20.62
N SER A 227 5.79 -12.63 -20.41
CA SER A 227 4.40 -12.14 -20.39
C SER A 227 3.74 -12.26 -21.76
N GLU A 228 2.40 -12.37 -21.76
CA GLU A 228 1.61 -12.46 -22.98
C GLU A 228 1.71 -11.17 -23.83
N PHE A 229 1.77 -11.35 -25.15
CA PHE A 229 1.73 -10.25 -26.11
C PHE A 229 0.32 -10.02 -26.65
N ALA A 230 -0.04 -8.75 -26.83
CA ALA A 230 -1.28 -8.32 -27.45
C ALA A 230 -1.47 -8.90 -28.87
N GLU A 231 -2.69 -9.35 -29.19
CA GLU A 231 -2.98 -10.08 -30.44
C GLU A 231 -2.61 -9.25 -31.68
N GLY A 232 -1.65 -9.77 -32.46
CA GLY A 232 -1.21 -9.14 -33.71
C GLY A 232 -0.04 -8.15 -33.57
N THR A 233 0.46 -7.94 -32.35
CA THR A 233 1.74 -7.26 -32.08
C THR A 233 2.92 -8.23 -32.30
N GLY A 234 4.17 -7.77 -32.15
CA GLY A 234 5.37 -8.62 -32.24
C GLY A 234 5.64 -9.19 -33.64
N THR A 235 5.23 -8.47 -34.69
CA THR A 235 5.28 -8.97 -36.09
C THR A 235 6.33 -8.31 -36.97
N SER A 236 6.80 -7.11 -36.62
CA SER A 236 7.85 -6.39 -37.36
C SER A 236 8.40 -5.20 -36.56
N ILE A 237 9.48 -4.57 -37.04
CA ILE A 237 10.05 -3.35 -36.41
C ILE A 237 9.04 -2.18 -36.39
N ASP A 238 8.11 -2.14 -37.34
CA ASP A 238 7.03 -1.14 -37.40
C ASP A 238 5.80 -1.54 -36.55
N ASN A 239 5.82 -2.71 -35.89
CA ASN A 239 4.77 -3.27 -35.05
C ASN A 239 5.39 -4.30 -34.05
N PRO A 240 6.16 -3.80 -33.06
CA PRO A 240 6.85 -4.61 -32.05
C PRO A 240 5.85 -5.27 -31.10
N ALA A 241 6.32 -6.11 -30.17
CA ALA A 241 5.50 -6.73 -29.15
C ALA A 241 5.06 -5.70 -28.11
N GLU A 242 3.78 -5.72 -27.78
CA GLU A 242 3.20 -4.97 -26.65
C GLU A 242 2.52 -5.96 -25.71
N GLN A 243 2.49 -5.64 -24.42
CA GLN A 243 1.86 -6.49 -23.41
C GLN A 243 0.43 -6.01 -23.14
N VAL A 244 -0.42 -6.93 -22.69
CA VAL A 244 -1.83 -6.65 -22.38
C VAL A 244 -1.99 -6.25 -20.91
N ASN A 245 -2.89 -5.32 -20.65
CA ASN A 245 -3.47 -5.11 -19.32
C ASN A 245 -4.82 -5.84 -19.22
N ALA A 246 -4.89 -6.86 -18.36
CA ALA A 246 -6.05 -7.73 -18.19
C ALA A 246 -7.13 -7.14 -17.26
N THR A 247 -6.85 -6.07 -16.51
CA THR A 247 -7.86 -5.31 -15.76
C THR A 247 -8.23 -4.01 -16.50
N THR A 248 -9.27 -3.32 -16.04
CA THR A 248 -9.58 -1.97 -16.54
C THR A 248 -8.46 -1.02 -16.13
N ILE A 249 -8.19 0.01 -16.92
CA ILE A 249 -7.12 0.97 -16.58
C ILE A 249 -7.53 1.98 -15.49
N TRP A 250 -8.82 2.03 -15.15
CA TRP A 250 -9.38 3.11 -14.35
C TRP A 250 -9.22 2.84 -12.86
N ILE A 251 -9.09 3.91 -12.07
CA ILE A 251 -9.28 3.83 -10.61
C ILE A 251 -10.78 3.73 -10.37
N ASP A 252 -11.32 2.51 -10.44
CA ASP A 252 -12.76 2.25 -10.41
C ASP A 252 -13.21 1.07 -9.55
N GLY A 253 -12.32 0.64 -8.65
CA GLY A 253 -12.63 -0.38 -7.67
C GLY A 253 -12.72 -1.77 -8.31
N SER A 254 -12.16 -2.00 -9.49
CA SER A 254 -12.18 -3.29 -10.19
C SER A 254 -11.49 -4.39 -9.38
N GLN A 255 -10.52 -4.07 -8.52
CA GLN A 255 -9.97 -5.03 -7.55
C GLN A 255 -11.00 -5.46 -6.49
N ILE A 256 -11.99 -4.61 -6.16
CA ILE A 256 -13.10 -4.93 -5.23
C ILE A 256 -14.27 -5.58 -5.98
N TYR A 257 -14.63 -5.07 -7.16
CA TYR A 257 -15.88 -5.38 -7.88
C TYR A 257 -15.71 -6.32 -9.08
N GLY A 258 -14.48 -6.56 -9.53
CA GLY A 258 -14.15 -7.33 -10.72
C GLY A 258 -14.07 -6.48 -11.98
N SER A 259 -13.24 -6.91 -12.94
CA SER A 259 -13.08 -6.27 -14.26
C SER A 259 -13.98 -6.89 -15.34
N ASN A 260 -14.91 -7.78 -14.95
CA ASN A 260 -15.97 -8.33 -15.82
C ASN A 260 -17.24 -8.69 -15.03
N GLN A 261 -18.40 -8.71 -15.71
CA GLN A 261 -19.70 -8.88 -15.07
C GLN A 261 -19.90 -10.24 -14.37
N GLU A 262 -19.25 -11.31 -14.83
CA GLU A 262 -19.39 -12.64 -14.20
C GLU A 262 -18.73 -12.67 -12.81
N VAL A 263 -17.53 -12.07 -12.69
CA VAL A 263 -16.87 -11.85 -11.40
C VAL A 263 -17.73 -10.94 -10.52
N ALA A 264 -18.17 -9.78 -11.02
CA ALA A 264 -19.00 -8.86 -10.23
C ALA A 264 -20.29 -9.50 -9.70
N ASP A 265 -20.99 -10.28 -10.53
CA ASP A 265 -22.19 -11.01 -10.12
C ASP A 265 -21.86 -12.09 -9.08
N SER A 266 -20.71 -12.77 -9.18
CA SER A 266 -20.28 -13.79 -8.22
C SER A 266 -19.99 -13.24 -6.81
N LEU A 267 -19.63 -11.95 -6.71
CA LEU A 267 -19.30 -11.27 -5.46
C LEU A 267 -20.52 -10.67 -4.75
N ARG A 268 -21.70 -10.65 -5.38
CA ARG A 268 -22.92 -10.01 -4.85
C ARG A 268 -23.82 -10.94 -4.05
N GLU A 269 -24.46 -10.41 -3.00
CA GLU A 269 -25.54 -11.11 -2.29
C GLU A 269 -26.87 -11.07 -3.07
N PHE A 270 -27.05 -10.07 -3.94
CA PHE A 270 -28.32 -9.72 -4.57
C PHE A 270 -29.46 -9.49 -3.56
N ALA A 271 -29.09 -9.01 -2.37
CA ALA A 271 -29.99 -8.50 -1.36
C ALA A 271 -29.43 -7.21 -0.75
N ALA A 272 -30.28 -6.17 -0.65
CA ALA A 272 -29.95 -4.87 -0.07
C ALA A 272 -28.69 -4.18 -0.66
N GLY A 273 -28.32 -4.50 -1.90
CA GLY A 273 -27.15 -3.94 -2.58
C GLY A 273 -25.79 -4.44 -2.09
N ARG A 274 -25.78 -5.52 -1.30
CA ARG A 274 -24.60 -5.99 -0.55
C ARG A 274 -23.65 -6.88 -1.36
N LEU A 275 -22.38 -6.84 -0.99
CA LEU A 275 -21.35 -7.81 -1.37
C LEU A 275 -21.28 -8.96 -0.36
N LEU A 276 -20.91 -10.14 -0.85
CA LEU A 276 -20.74 -11.36 -0.06
C LEU A 276 -19.58 -11.25 0.93
N ILE A 277 -19.90 -11.38 2.21
CA ILE A 277 -18.91 -11.43 3.31
C ILE A 277 -19.21 -12.61 4.24
N ARG A 278 -18.24 -13.03 5.06
CA ARG A 278 -18.43 -14.04 6.12
C ARG A 278 -19.10 -13.44 7.36
N ASP A 279 -19.69 -14.28 8.21
CA ASP A 279 -20.29 -13.88 9.50
C ASP A 279 -19.30 -13.23 10.48
N ASP A 280 -17.99 -13.47 10.32
CA ASP A 280 -16.90 -12.85 11.08
C ASP A 280 -16.35 -11.57 10.42
N GLY A 281 -16.94 -11.13 9.30
CA GLY A 281 -16.56 -9.91 8.60
C GLY A 281 -15.27 -10.03 7.78
N LEU A 282 -14.82 -11.23 7.45
CA LEU A 282 -13.72 -11.48 6.50
C LEU A 282 -14.25 -11.83 5.10
N LEU A 283 -13.40 -11.71 4.08
CA LEU A 283 -13.71 -12.17 2.72
C LEU A 283 -14.05 -13.66 2.69
N ARG A 284 -14.95 -14.04 1.78
CA ARG A 284 -15.23 -15.45 1.51
C ARG A 284 -14.11 -16.09 0.71
N ALA A 285 -14.07 -17.42 0.74
CA ALA A 285 -13.30 -18.22 -0.19
C ALA A 285 -14.23 -19.15 -0.98
N ASP A 286 -13.76 -19.64 -2.13
CA ASP A 286 -14.39 -20.75 -2.87
C ASP A 286 -14.17 -22.11 -2.16
N ASP A 287 -14.60 -23.22 -2.80
CA ASP A 287 -14.44 -24.57 -2.26
C ASP A 287 -12.97 -25.06 -2.31
N GLU A 288 -12.14 -24.43 -3.15
CA GLU A 288 -10.71 -24.66 -3.35
C GLU A 288 -9.83 -23.90 -2.34
N GLY A 289 -10.33 -22.80 -1.78
CA GLY A 289 -9.68 -21.97 -0.77
C GLY A 289 -9.14 -20.62 -1.27
N ASN A 290 -9.41 -20.24 -2.52
CA ASN A 290 -9.05 -18.93 -3.07
C ASN A 290 -10.02 -17.86 -2.54
N LEU A 291 -9.52 -16.65 -2.25
CA LEU A 291 -10.39 -15.57 -1.79
C LEU A 291 -11.27 -15.05 -2.93
N LEU A 292 -12.54 -14.80 -2.60
CA LEU A 292 -13.48 -14.14 -3.51
C LEU A 292 -13.30 -12.62 -3.42
N ALA A 293 -12.74 -12.06 -4.48
CA ALA A 293 -12.47 -10.64 -4.68
C ALA A 293 -12.61 -10.29 -6.18
N GLY A 294 -12.51 -9.01 -6.54
CA GLY A 294 -12.52 -8.56 -7.93
C GLY A 294 -11.24 -8.88 -8.70
N ASP A 295 -10.09 -8.80 -8.02
CA ASP A 295 -8.78 -9.18 -8.54
C ASP A 295 -8.26 -10.48 -7.89
N ILE A 296 -7.60 -11.32 -8.71
CA ILE A 296 -7.15 -12.68 -8.34
C ILE A 296 -6.02 -12.70 -7.29
N ARG A 297 -5.30 -11.58 -7.12
CA ARG A 297 -4.13 -11.45 -6.25
C ARG A 297 -4.50 -10.99 -4.84
N ALA A 298 -5.80 -10.84 -4.50
CA ALA A 298 -6.28 -10.40 -3.19
C ALA A 298 -5.75 -11.19 -1.96
N ALA A 299 -5.29 -12.42 -2.18
CA ALA A 299 -4.71 -13.30 -1.17
C ALA A 299 -3.18 -13.19 -1.02
N GLU A 300 -2.51 -12.37 -1.83
CA GLU A 300 -1.05 -12.32 -1.96
C GLU A 300 -0.34 -12.11 -0.63
N ASN A 301 -0.75 -11.13 0.17
CA ASN A 301 -0.27 -10.93 1.54
C ASN A 301 -1.42 -10.43 2.45
N ILE A 302 -1.27 -10.64 3.76
CA ILE A 302 -2.36 -10.34 4.72
C ILE A 302 -2.64 -8.84 4.92
N GLY A 303 -1.67 -7.96 4.61
CA GLY A 303 -1.90 -6.51 4.56
C GLY A 303 -2.87 -6.19 3.43
N LEU A 304 -2.56 -6.66 2.23
CA LEU A 304 -3.39 -6.51 1.04
C LEU A 304 -4.80 -7.08 1.27
N THR A 305 -4.92 -8.34 1.73
CA THR A 305 -6.22 -8.94 2.08
C THR A 305 -7.01 -8.11 3.09
N SER A 306 -6.34 -7.39 3.99
CA SER A 306 -6.99 -6.50 4.95
C SER A 306 -7.64 -5.28 4.29
N LEU A 307 -7.03 -4.70 3.24
CA LEU A 307 -7.65 -3.62 2.46
C LEU A 307 -8.84 -4.10 1.62
N TYR A 308 -8.75 -5.23 0.92
CA TYR A 308 -9.91 -5.79 0.22
C TYR A 308 -11.07 -6.06 1.20
N THR A 309 -10.78 -6.60 2.39
CA THR A 309 -11.78 -6.79 3.44
C THR A 309 -12.37 -5.46 3.92
N LEU A 310 -11.55 -4.42 4.07
CA LEU A 310 -11.94 -3.09 4.51
C LEU A 310 -12.95 -2.45 3.53
N PHE A 311 -12.66 -2.45 2.23
CA PHE A 311 -13.54 -1.86 1.22
C PHE A 311 -14.82 -2.66 0.98
N VAL A 312 -14.80 -3.98 1.13
CA VAL A 312 -16.03 -4.80 1.12
C VAL A 312 -16.91 -4.52 2.35
N ARG A 313 -16.32 -4.16 3.50
CA ARG A 313 -17.09 -3.65 4.66
C ARG A 313 -17.66 -2.27 4.39
N GLU A 314 -16.88 -1.36 3.83
CA GLU A 314 -17.33 0.01 3.53
C GLU A 314 -18.49 0.03 2.53
N HIS A 315 -18.37 -0.70 1.42
CA HIS A 315 -19.47 -0.90 0.47
C HIS A 315 -20.75 -1.39 1.17
N ASN A 316 -20.61 -2.37 2.07
CA ASN A 316 -21.75 -2.93 2.81
C ASN A 316 -22.32 -1.96 3.86
N ARG A 317 -21.49 -1.12 4.49
CA ARG A 317 -21.91 -0.04 5.40
C ARG A 317 -22.73 1.00 4.65
N LEU A 318 -22.24 1.46 3.49
CA LEU A 318 -22.93 2.39 2.61
C LEU A 318 -24.24 1.80 2.07
N ALA A 319 -24.24 0.54 1.63
CA ALA A 319 -25.44 -0.15 1.15
C ALA A 319 -26.53 -0.23 2.24
N ASP A 320 -26.15 -0.55 3.49
CA ASP A 320 -27.07 -0.52 4.64
C ASP A 320 -27.61 0.90 4.90
N GLU A 321 -26.75 1.93 4.91
CA GLU A 321 -27.16 3.33 5.14
C GLU A 321 -28.08 3.89 4.04
N ILE A 322 -27.79 3.57 2.77
CA ILE A 322 -28.63 3.92 1.61
C ILE A 322 -29.99 3.20 1.73
N SER A 323 -29.99 1.91 2.06
CA SER A 323 -31.21 1.12 2.25
C SER A 323 -32.06 1.59 3.44
N GLU A 324 -31.45 2.10 4.52
CA GLU A 324 -32.16 2.71 5.65
C GLU A 324 -32.71 4.10 5.31
N ALA A 325 -32.00 4.87 4.48
CA ALA A 325 -32.39 6.22 4.05
C ALA A 325 -33.55 6.21 3.04
N ASP A 326 -33.52 5.31 2.04
CA ASP A 326 -34.61 5.13 1.08
C ASP A 326 -34.97 3.65 0.86
N PRO A 327 -35.94 3.12 1.63
CA PRO A 327 -36.42 1.74 1.48
C PRO A 327 -37.26 1.45 0.22
N GLU A 328 -37.45 2.42 -0.70
CA GLU A 328 -38.11 2.17 -1.99
C GLU A 328 -37.11 1.75 -3.08
N LEU A 329 -35.80 1.92 -2.87
CA LEU A 329 -34.74 1.52 -3.80
C LEU A 329 -34.64 -0.01 -3.98
N THR A 330 -34.27 -0.43 -5.18
CA THR A 330 -33.96 -1.83 -5.50
C THR A 330 -32.52 -2.21 -5.12
N ASP A 331 -32.26 -3.52 -5.03
CA ASP A 331 -30.90 -4.06 -4.81
C ASP A 331 -29.85 -3.44 -5.74
N GLU A 332 -30.16 -3.34 -7.03
CA GLU A 332 -29.27 -2.78 -8.04
C GLU A 332 -29.01 -1.28 -7.83
N GLU A 333 -30.06 -0.52 -7.51
CA GLU A 333 -29.93 0.93 -7.26
C GLU A 333 -29.11 1.22 -5.99
N ILE A 334 -29.21 0.38 -4.96
CA ILE A 334 -28.39 0.47 -3.74
C ILE A 334 -26.94 0.08 -4.05
N TYR A 335 -26.73 -1.06 -4.71
CA TYR A 335 -25.40 -1.57 -5.08
C TYR A 335 -24.60 -0.53 -5.90
N GLN A 336 -25.22 0.06 -6.92
CA GLN A 336 -24.52 1.03 -7.78
C GLN A 336 -24.27 2.38 -7.08
N GLN A 337 -25.14 2.80 -6.15
CA GLN A 337 -24.89 3.99 -5.33
C GLN A 337 -23.73 3.75 -4.34
N ALA A 338 -23.72 2.62 -3.64
CA ALA A 338 -22.61 2.26 -2.75
C ALA A 338 -21.28 2.13 -3.50
N ARG A 339 -21.28 1.45 -4.67
CA ARG A 339 -20.11 1.35 -5.55
C ARG A 339 -19.61 2.72 -6.02
N ALA A 340 -20.50 3.62 -6.44
CA ALA A 340 -20.10 4.95 -6.90
C ALA A 340 -19.46 5.81 -5.78
N ILE A 341 -19.90 5.65 -4.53
CA ILE A 341 -19.29 6.32 -3.37
C ILE A 341 -17.91 5.73 -3.08
N VAL A 342 -17.78 4.40 -2.99
CA VAL A 342 -16.48 3.73 -2.75
C VAL A 342 -15.45 4.10 -3.82
N ILE A 343 -15.85 4.17 -5.10
CA ILE A 343 -14.97 4.62 -6.19
C ILE A 343 -14.49 6.06 -5.96
N ALA A 344 -15.37 6.96 -5.52
CA ALA A 344 -14.99 8.34 -5.22
C ALA A 344 -14.07 8.44 -4.00
N GLU A 345 -14.26 7.61 -2.97
CA GLU A 345 -13.35 7.51 -1.82
C GLU A 345 -11.96 7.00 -2.25
N LEU A 346 -11.88 5.95 -3.08
CA LEU A 346 -10.61 5.44 -3.64
C LEU A 346 -9.88 6.51 -4.46
N GLN A 347 -10.60 7.23 -5.32
CA GLN A 347 -10.05 8.31 -6.12
C GLN A 347 -9.56 9.46 -5.22
N SER A 348 -10.39 9.95 -4.29
CA SER A 348 -10.04 11.02 -3.37
C SER A 348 -8.81 10.68 -2.52
N ILE A 349 -8.78 9.53 -1.85
CA ILE A 349 -7.62 9.10 -1.03
C ILE A 349 -6.35 8.99 -1.90
N THR A 350 -6.48 8.51 -3.14
CA THR A 350 -5.35 8.42 -4.07
C THR A 350 -4.78 9.79 -4.42
N TYR A 351 -5.60 10.73 -4.89
CA TYR A 351 -5.13 12.04 -5.36
C TYR A 351 -4.84 13.04 -4.23
N ASN A 352 -5.54 12.95 -3.09
CA ASN A 352 -5.49 13.95 -2.02
C ASN A 352 -4.67 13.51 -0.78
N GLU A 353 -4.41 12.22 -0.58
CA GLU A 353 -3.55 11.73 0.52
C GLU A 353 -2.30 11.00 0.02
N TYR A 354 -2.47 9.96 -0.82
CA TYR A 354 -1.38 9.06 -1.21
C TYR A 354 -0.37 9.70 -2.18
N LEU A 355 -0.83 10.30 -3.29
CA LEU A 355 0.09 10.91 -4.26
C LEU A 355 0.87 12.11 -3.67
N PRO A 356 0.27 13.02 -2.87
CA PRO A 356 1.04 14.04 -2.15
C PRO A 356 2.03 13.45 -1.13
N ALA A 357 1.64 12.36 -0.45
CA ALA A 357 2.56 11.65 0.45
C ALA A 357 3.75 11.06 -0.33
N LEU A 358 3.55 10.44 -1.49
CA LEU A 358 4.63 9.83 -2.28
C LEU A 358 5.50 10.85 -3.03
N LEU A 359 4.87 11.74 -3.80
CA LEU A 359 5.54 12.63 -4.76
C LEU A 359 5.86 14.01 -4.19
N GLY A 360 5.17 14.42 -3.12
CA GLY A 360 5.18 15.79 -2.61
C GLY A 360 3.96 16.60 -3.06
N GLU A 361 3.77 17.73 -2.40
CA GLU A 361 2.68 18.68 -2.67
C GLU A 361 2.87 19.36 -4.04
N ASP A 362 1.76 19.76 -4.68
CA ASP A 362 1.73 20.53 -5.94
C ASP A 362 2.47 19.87 -7.14
N VAL A 363 2.71 18.55 -7.13
CA VAL A 363 3.36 17.82 -8.26
C VAL A 363 2.42 17.58 -9.44
N LEU A 364 1.15 17.23 -9.17
CA LEU A 364 0.13 17.08 -10.20
C LEU A 364 -0.55 18.43 -10.47
N ASP A 365 -0.79 18.76 -11.73
CA ASP A 365 -1.56 19.94 -12.13
C ASP A 365 -3.00 19.86 -11.57
N PRO A 366 -3.61 20.97 -11.12
CA PRO A 366 -4.99 20.97 -10.61
C PRO A 366 -6.01 20.50 -11.66
N TYR A 367 -7.06 19.79 -11.22
CA TYR A 367 -8.09 19.28 -12.12
C TYR A 367 -8.86 20.41 -12.86
N GLU A 368 -8.76 20.45 -14.19
CA GLU A 368 -9.52 21.41 -15.02
C GLU A 368 -10.84 20.82 -15.58
N GLY A 369 -11.12 19.54 -15.31
CA GLY A 369 -12.29 18.81 -15.81
C GLY A 369 -11.96 17.79 -16.91
N TYR A 370 -12.86 16.83 -17.13
CA TYR A 370 -12.69 15.74 -18.11
C TYR A 370 -12.39 16.23 -19.54
N ASP A 371 -11.28 15.74 -20.11
CA ASP A 371 -10.92 15.93 -21.51
C ASP A 371 -10.97 14.60 -22.29
N ALA A 372 -11.99 14.48 -23.15
CA ALA A 372 -12.21 13.31 -24.01
C ALA A 372 -11.11 13.05 -25.06
N SER A 373 -10.10 13.92 -25.17
CA SER A 373 -8.95 13.78 -26.08
C SER A 373 -7.66 13.30 -25.40
N VAL A 374 -7.65 13.18 -24.08
CA VAL A 374 -6.58 12.50 -23.32
C VAL A 374 -6.60 11.01 -23.62
N ASP A 375 -5.40 10.41 -23.74
CA ASP A 375 -5.23 8.96 -23.80
C ASP A 375 -4.81 8.43 -22.41
N PRO A 376 -5.74 7.83 -21.64
CA PRO A 376 -5.50 7.32 -20.30
C PRO A 376 -4.70 6.01 -20.28
N SER A 377 -4.48 5.36 -21.44
CA SER A 377 -3.90 4.02 -21.53
C SER A 377 -2.61 3.88 -20.72
N MET A 378 -2.46 2.77 -20.02
CA MET A 378 -1.34 2.55 -19.12
C MET A 378 -0.02 2.39 -19.89
N SER A 379 1.02 3.13 -19.47
CA SER A 379 2.36 2.97 -20.05
C SER A 379 3.12 1.80 -19.43
N ASN A 380 3.90 1.12 -20.27
CA ASN A 380 4.74 -0.01 -19.87
C ASN A 380 5.84 0.42 -18.90
N GLU A 381 6.38 1.62 -19.08
CA GLU A 381 7.34 2.25 -18.17
C GLU A 381 6.74 2.48 -16.77
N PHE A 382 5.45 2.83 -16.68
CA PHE A 382 4.74 2.93 -15.40
C PHE A 382 4.51 1.54 -14.77
N SER A 383 3.85 0.63 -15.48
CA SER A 383 3.38 -0.67 -14.95
C SER A 383 4.52 -1.62 -14.57
N THR A 384 5.63 -1.53 -15.28
CA THR A 384 6.70 -2.53 -15.26
C THR A 384 7.97 -2.01 -14.58
N ALA A 385 8.10 -0.69 -14.40
CA ALA A 385 9.22 -0.09 -13.68
C ALA A 385 8.79 0.95 -12.63
N ALA A 386 8.21 2.09 -13.01
CA ALA A 386 8.07 3.22 -12.09
C ALA A 386 7.18 2.91 -10.88
N PHE A 387 6.01 2.28 -11.08
CA PHE A 387 5.11 1.92 -9.98
C PHE A 387 5.57 0.70 -9.17
N ARG A 388 6.66 0.04 -9.60
CA ARG A 388 7.32 -1.06 -8.86
C ARG A 388 8.30 -0.56 -7.78
N PHE A 389 8.33 0.75 -7.50
CA PHE A 389 9.16 1.33 -6.42
C PHE A 389 8.83 0.72 -5.04
N GLY A 390 7.55 0.42 -4.79
CA GLY A 390 7.05 0.02 -3.47
C GLY A 390 7.72 -1.21 -2.87
N TYR A 391 8.27 -2.11 -3.70
CA TYR A 391 9.01 -3.28 -3.20
C TYR A 391 10.32 -2.94 -2.47
N SER A 392 10.88 -1.74 -2.66
CA SER A 392 12.00 -1.24 -1.84
C SER A 392 11.55 -0.79 -0.44
N THR A 393 10.31 -0.33 -0.31
CA THR A 393 9.77 0.29 0.92
C THR A 393 9.27 -0.72 1.97
N LEU A 394 9.31 -2.02 1.64
CA LEU A 394 8.81 -3.10 2.48
C LEU A 394 9.77 -3.46 3.63
N ASN A 395 9.21 -3.62 4.83
CA ASN A 395 9.93 -4.10 6.02
C ASN A 395 10.05 -5.63 6.03
N ASP A 396 11.18 -6.18 6.52
CA ASP A 396 11.43 -7.64 6.60
C ASP A 396 10.54 -8.37 7.63
N THR A 397 9.73 -7.63 8.41
CA THR A 397 8.75 -8.17 9.35
C THR A 397 7.45 -7.37 9.32
N LEU A 398 6.32 -8.06 9.45
CA LEU A 398 4.99 -7.48 9.63
C LEU A 398 4.57 -7.55 11.11
N GLY A 399 4.08 -6.43 11.64
CA GLY A 399 3.63 -6.29 13.03
C GLY A 399 2.11 -6.47 13.21
N PHE A 400 1.68 -6.63 14.46
CA PHE A 400 0.25 -6.63 14.83
C PHE A 400 0.07 -5.72 16.04
N TYR A 401 -0.55 -4.56 15.90
CA TYR A 401 -0.62 -3.55 16.96
C TYR A 401 -2.04 -3.28 17.45
N GLY A 402 -2.18 -3.00 18.74
CA GLY A 402 -3.44 -2.59 19.36
C GLY A 402 -3.64 -1.07 19.38
N ASN A 403 -4.85 -0.63 19.72
CA ASN A 403 -5.19 0.78 19.97
C ASN A 403 -4.38 1.44 21.11
N ASP A 404 -3.64 0.68 21.91
CA ASP A 404 -2.72 1.21 22.91
C ASP A 404 -1.29 1.45 22.38
N GLY A 405 -1.03 1.18 21.09
CA GLY A 405 0.27 1.33 20.45
C GLY A 405 1.27 0.23 20.84
N LEU A 406 0.77 -0.94 21.24
CA LEU A 406 1.59 -2.08 21.65
C LEU A 406 1.27 -3.31 20.79
N ASP A 407 2.24 -4.23 20.70
CA ASP A 407 2.07 -5.57 20.14
C ASP A 407 0.80 -6.25 20.69
N ALA A 408 -0.17 -6.45 19.80
CA ALA A 408 -1.33 -7.30 20.02
C ALA A 408 -0.94 -8.78 19.94
N GLU A 409 -0.08 -9.14 18.97
CA GLU A 409 0.50 -10.46 18.76
C GLU A 409 1.99 -10.35 18.37
N GLU A 410 2.72 -11.48 18.32
CA GLU A 410 4.14 -11.53 17.91
C GLU A 410 4.29 -11.21 16.41
N SER A 411 5.21 -10.31 16.05
CA SER A 411 5.49 -9.98 14.65
C SER A 411 6.02 -11.18 13.87
N ILE A 412 5.66 -11.28 12.58
CA ILE A 412 6.07 -12.37 11.69
C ILE A 412 7.11 -11.88 10.67
N PRO A 413 8.03 -12.74 10.21
CA PRO A 413 8.85 -12.45 9.03
C PRO A 413 7.96 -12.19 7.82
N LEU A 414 8.38 -11.27 6.94
CA LEU A 414 7.62 -10.91 5.74
C LEU A 414 7.24 -12.13 4.86
N PRO A 415 8.12 -13.13 4.62
CA PRO A 415 7.73 -14.37 3.91
C PRO A 415 6.58 -15.16 4.55
N GLU A 416 6.36 -15.06 5.87
CA GLU A 416 5.24 -15.71 6.54
C GLU A 416 3.90 -14.95 6.37
N ALA A 417 3.93 -13.68 5.91
CA ALA A 417 2.75 -12.88 5.60
C ALA A 417 2.14 -13.23 4.22
N PHE A 418 2.94 -13.76 3.29
CA PHE A 418 2.51 -14.10 1.94
C PHE A 418 1.59 -15.35 1.90
N PHE A 419 0.53 -15.28 1.10
CA PHE A 419 -0.49 -16.31 0.87
C PHE A 419 -1.09 -16.90 2.15
N ASN A 420 -1.15 -16.09 3.21
CA ASN A 420 -1.49 -16.49 4.58
C ASN A 420 -2.78 -15.86 5.11
N ALA A 421 -3.76 -15.58 4.23
CA ALA A 421 -5.08 -15.06 4.59
C ALA A 421 -5.77 -15.75 5.79
N PRO A 422 -5.63 -17.08 6.02
CA PRO A 422 -6.18 -17.73 7.23
C PRO A 422 -5.66 -17.19 8.57
N LEU A 423 -4.52 -16.48 8.60
CA LEU A 423 -4.03 -15.83 9.82
C LEU A 423 -4.97 -14.72 10.31
N LEU A 424 -5.71 -14.08 9.40
CA LEU A 424 -6.71 -13.06 9.72
C LEU A 424 -7.90 -13.61 10.54
N GLU A 425 -8.13 -14.93 10.54
CA GLU A 425 -9.10 -15.57 11.44
C GLU A 425 -8.68 -15.50 12.92
N GLU A 426 -7.37 -15.38 13.19
CA GLU A 426 -6.82 -15.24 14.55
C GLU A 426 -6.52 -13.77 14.90
N THR A 427 -5.99 -12.98 13.96
CA THR A 427 -5.50 -11.60 14.20
C THR A 427 -6.53 -10.50 13.91
N GLY A 428 -7.51 -10.77 13.04
CA GLY A 428 -8.37 -9.75 12.42
C GLY A 428 -7.60 -8.79 11.50
N ILE A 429 -8.33 -7.92 10.80
CA ILE A 429 -7.73 -6.86 9.97
C ILE A 429 -7.29 -5.65 10.80
N ASP A 430 -7.96 -5.41 11.93
CA ASP A 430 -7.78 -4.26 12.81
C ASP A 430 -6.32 -4.09 13.24
N SER A 431 -5.67 -5.17 13.66
CA SER A 431 -4.30 -5.16 14.19
C SER A 431 -3.22 -5.07 13.10
N VAL A 432 -3.53 -5.55 11.89
CA VAL A 432 -2.67 -5.42 10.70
C VAL A 432 -2.69 -3.98 10.23
N LEU A 433 -3.88 -3.43 9.92
CA LEU A 433 -4.03 -2.03 9.48
C LEU A 433 -3.43 -1.05 10.52
N LYS A 434 -3.60 -1.32 11.81
CA LYS A 434 -2.96 -0.51 12.85
C LYS A 434 -1.43 -0.60 12.85
N ALA A 435 -0.85 -1.74 12.49
CA ALA A 435 0.59 -1.90 12.39
C ALA A 435 1.18 -1.21 11.15
N GLU A 436 0.52 -1.34 9.99
CA GLU A 436 0.92 -0.69 8.75
C GLU A 436 0.91 0.85 8.89
N ALA A 437 -0.06 1.41 9.63
CA ALA A 437 -0.09 2.85 9.96
C ALA A 437 0.92 3.26 11.03
N SER A 438 1.47 2.34 11.82
CA SER A 438 2.30 2.73 12.98
C SER A 438 3.71 2.16 12.91
N THR A 439 4.21 1.93 11.71
CA THR A 439 5.56 1.47 11.40
C THR A 439 6.05 2.28 10.21
N LEU A 440 7.25 2.87 10.29
CA LEU A 440 7.90 3.49 9.14
C LEU A 440 8.24 2.44 8.08
N SER A 441 8.05 2.80 6.82
CA SER A 441 8.53 2.06 5.66
C SER A 441 10.06 2.10 5.58
N GLN A 442 10.64 1.14 4.84
CA GLN A 442 12.01 1.29 4.34
C GLN A 442 12.07 2.43 3.33
N GLU A 443 13.25 3.01 3.17
CA GLU A 443 13.47 4.11 2.23
C GLU A 443 13.34 3.65 0.77
N THR A 444 12.81 4.53 -0.08
CA THR A 444 12.66 4.28 -1.51
C THR A 444 14.00 4.46 -2.22
N ASN A 445 14.76 3.37 -2.33
CA ASN A 445 16.04 3.31 -3.00
C ASN A 445 16.30 1.87 -3.51
N LEU A 446 17.51 1.59 -4.00
CA LEU A 446 17.86 0.27 -4.54
C LEU A 446 17.92 -0.88 -3.51
N LYS A 447 17.90 -0.59 -2.20
CA LYS A 447 18.01 -1.60 -1.13
C LYS A 447 16.67 -2.31 -0.93
N VAL A 448 16.71 -3.63 -0.91
CA VAL A 448 15.53 -4.49 -0.75
C VAL A 448 15.81 -5.56 0.31
N VAL A 449 14.84 -5.79 1.18
CA VAL A 449 14.95 -6.72 2.31
C VAL A 449 15.10 -8.18 1.87
N ASP A 450 15.81 -8.97 2.67
CA ASP A 450 16.15 -10.36 2.35
C ASP A 450 14.92 -11.26 2.14
N GLY A 451 13.80 -10.98 2.82
CA GLY A 451 12.52 -11.66 2.62
C GLY A 451 11.97 -11.59 1.19
N LEU A 452 12.37 -10.58 0.40
CA LEU A 452 12.00 -10.42 -1.02
C LEU A 452 13.18 -10.74 -1.97
N ARG A 453 14.40 -10.37 -1.58
CA ARG A 453 15.59 -10.52 -2.43
C ARG A 453 16.15 -11.94 -2.47
N ASN A 454 15.84 -12.77 -1.47
CA ASN A 454 16.50 -14.06 -1.26
C ASN A 454 15.58 -15.20 -0.79
N ILE A 455 14.48 -14.91 -0.08
CA ILE A 455 13.62 -15.93 0.55
C ILE A 455 12.17 -15.86 0.03
N PHE A 456 11.99 -15.33 -1.19
CA PHE A 456 10.66 -15.22 -1.77
C PHE A 456 10.14 -16.64 -2.10
N PHE A 457 9.06 -17.05 -1.43
CA PHE A 457 8.46 -18.40 -1.36
C PHE A 457 9.18 -19.51 -0.58
N GLU A 458 10.43 -19.81 -0.89
CA GLU A 458 11.16 -20.90 -0.22
C GLU A 458 12.62 -20.54 0.10
N GLU A 459 13.25 -21.41 0.90
CA GLU A 459 14.69 -21.38 1.14
C GLU A 459 15.47 -21.45 -0.20
N PRO A 460 16.57 -20.69 -0.34
CA PRO A 460 17.44 -20.74 -1.52
C PRO A 460 17.86 -22.16 -1.92
N GLY A 461 17.83 -22.42 -3.22
CA GLY A 461 18.14 -23.74 -3.79
C GLY A 461 17.07 -24.83 -3.54
N SER A 462 15.92 -24.50 -2.94
CA SER A 462 14.73 -25.39 -2.85
C SER A 462 13.57 -24.92 -3.73
N GLY A 463 13.39 -23.59 -3.84
CA GLY A 463 12.36 -22.95 -4.66
C GLY A 463 12.26 -21.44 -4.46
N GLY A 464 13.19 -20.83 -3.71
CA GLY A 464 13.22 -19.39 -3.49
C GLY A 464 13.39 -18.59 -4.78
N LEU A 465 12.92 -17.36 -4.78
CA LEU A 465 13.10 -16.39 -5.87
C LEU A 465 13.79 -15.11 -5.34
N ASP A 466 14.20 -14.26 -6.26
CA ASP A 466 14.74 -12.91 -6.00
C ASP A 466 13.89 -11.90 -6.76
N LEU A 467 13.06 -11.14 -6.03
CA LEU A 467 12.11 -10.20 -6.61
C LEU A 467 12.80 -9.07 -7.41
N VAL A 468 13.97 -8.61 -6.98
CA VAL A 468 14.75 -7.59 -7.72
C VAL A 468 15.20 -8.15 -9.07
N SER A 469 15.69 -9.38 -9.08
CA SER A 469 16.08 -10.05 -10.31
C SER A 469 14.90 -10.25 -11.27
N LEU A 470 13.73 -10.59 -10.74
CA LEU A 470 12.50 -10.75 -11.53
C LEU A 470 12.05 -9.41 -12.15
N ILE A 471 12.05 -8.30 -11.39
CA ILE A 471 11.66 -6.98 -11.90
C ILE A 471 12.59 -6.52 -13.04
N ILE A 472 13.91 -6.62 -12.86
CA ILE A 472 14.89 -6.26 -13.90
C ILE A 472 14.67 -7.12 -15.16
N GLN A 473 14.48 -8.43 -14.99
CA GLN A 473 14.29 -9.34 -16.12
C GLN A 473 12.93 -9.15 -16.82
N ARG A 474 11.86 -8.84 -16.08
CA ARG A 474 10.53 -8.47 -16.62
C ARG A 474 10.59 -7.17 -17.42
N GLY A 475 11.38 -6.18 -16.98
CA GLY A 475 11.67 -4.97 -17.77
C GLY A 475 12.34 -5.27 -19.12
N ARG A 476 13.30 -6.21 -19.14
CA ARG A 476 13.96 -6.69 -20.37
C ARG A 476 13.02 -7.51 -21.26
N ASP A 477 12.13 -8.29 -20.67
CA ASP A 477 11.07 -9.05 -21.35
C ASP A 477 10.06 -8.15 -22.06
N HIS A 478 9.66 -7.07 -21.40
CA HIS A 478 8.77 -6.03 -21.93
C HIS A 478 9.48 -5.09 -22.92
N GLY A 479 10.78 -5.25 -23.14
CA GLY A 479 11.59 -4.40 -24.02
C GLY A 479 11.61 -2.94 -23.58
N LEU A 480 11.61 -2.67 -22.27
CA LEU A 480 11.78 -1.32 -21.73
C LEU A 480 13.15 -0.76 -22.13
N ALA A 481 13.18 0.51 -22.52
CA ALA A 481 14.42 1.21 -22.83
C ALA A 481 15.22 1.54 -21.56
N ASP A 482 16.49 1.91 -21.74
CA ASP A 482 17.35 2.40 -20.66
C ASP A 482 16.87 3.74 -20.08
N LEU A 483 17.39 4.08 -18.90
CA LEU A 483 17.06 5.32 -18.17
C LEU A 483 17.18 6.58 -19.07
N ASN A 484 18.25 6.71 -19.85
CA ASN A 484 18.50 7.91 -20.64
C ASN A 484 17.57 7.99 -21.86
N SER A 485 17.33 6.87 -22.54
CA SER A 485 16.34 6.79 -23.63
C SER A 485 14.93 7.13 -23.16
N VAL A 486 14.54 6.71 -21.94
CA VAL A 486 13.26 7.10 -21.35
C VAL A 486 13.24 8.58 -21.01
N ARG A 487 14.28 9.10 -20.33
CA ARG A 487 14.42 10.54 -20.00
C ARG A 487 14.31 11.43 -21.25
N GLU A 488 15.01 11.09 -22.33
CA GLU A 488 14.90 11.82 -23.62
C GLU A 488 13.49 11.76 -24.21
N ALA A 489 12.79 10.62 -24.08
CA ALA A 489 11.45 10.44 -24.63
C ALA A 489 10.38 11.28 -23.90
N ILE A 490 10.48 11.39 -22.57
CA ILE A 490 9.62 12.27 -21.75
C ILE A 490 10.10 13.74 -21.71
N GLY A 491 11.19 14.06 -22.43
CA GLY A 491 11.68 15.43 -22.60
C GLY A 491 12.58 15.96 -21.48
N LEU A 492 13.03 15.09 -20.57
CA LEU A 492 14.11 15.38 -19.62
C LEU A 492 15.49 15.33 -20.31
N ALA A 493 16.51 15.88 -19.65
CA ALA A 493 17.88 15.79 -20.15
C ALA A 493 18.48 14.41 -19.80
N PRO A 494 19.15 13.71 -20.74
CA PRO A 494 19.90 12.51 -20.42
C PRO A 494 21.11 12.87 -19.54
N TYR A 495 21.49 11.95 -18.66
CA TYR A 495 22.67 12.08 -17.81
C TYR A 495 23.95 11.80 -18.60
N GLU A 496 24.98 12.64 -18.43
CA GLU A 496 26.29 12.46 -19.05
C GLU A 496 27.23 11.59 -18.19
N SER A 497 26.88 11.30 -16.92
CA SER A 497 27.64 10.39 -16.04
C SER A 497 26.83 9.88 -14.83
N PHE A 498 27.28 8.78 -14.22
CA PHE A 498 26.68 8.21 -12.98
C PHE A 498 26.59 9.22 -11.81
N ALA A 499 27.52 10.18 -11.74
CA ALA A 499 27.53 11.23 -10.72
C ALA A 499 26.46 12.33 -10.92
N GLU A 500 25.69 12.27 -12.00
CA GLU A 500 24.50 13.10 -12.21
C GLU A 500 23.20 12.37 -11.83
N ILE A 501 23.23 11.04 -11.69
CA ILE A 501 22.11 10.22 -11.21
C ILE A 501 22.01 10.31 -9.68
N THR A 502 23.12 10.07 -8.98
CA THR A 502 23.14 10.03 -7.51
C THR A 502 24.34 10.74 -6.90
N SER A 503 24.16 11.28 -5.70
CA SER A 503 25.24 11.80 -4.85
C SER A 503 25.98 10.73 -4.04
N ASP A 504 25.48 9.49 -3.96
CA ASP A 504 26.18 8.37 -3.35
C ASP A 504 27.35 7.87 -4.23
N VAL A 505 28.57 8.16 -3.78
CA VAL A 505 29.81 7.78 -4.47
C VAL A 505 30.05 6.27 -4.50
N GLU A 506 29.56 5.50 -3.50
CA GLU A 506 29.67 4.04 -3.52
C GLU A 506 28.70 3.45 -4.56
N LEU A 507 27.48 3.97 -4.64
CA LEU A 507 26.53 3.59 -5.68
C LEU A 507 27.02 3.98 -7.10
N GLN A 508 27.66 5.15 -7.28
CA GLN A 508 28.31 5.52 -8.54
C GLN A 508 29.34 4.47 -9.00
N ASP A 509 30.28 4.09 -8.11
CA ASP A 509 31.31 3.08 -8.39
C ASP A 509 30.71 1.69 -8.69
N GLN A 510 29.60 1.33 -8.01
CA GLN A 510 28.85 0.09 -8.26
C GLN A 510 28.15 0.12 -9.63
N LEU A 511 27.48 1.22 -9.99
CA LEU A 511 26.81 1.37 -11.27
C LEU A 511 27.79 1.38 -12.45
N GLU A 512 28.92 2.10 -12.38
CA GLU A 512 29.97 2.07 -13.42
C GLU A 512 30.60 0.67 -13.55
N THR A 513 30.64 -0.10 -12.47
CA THR A 513 31.09 -1.50 -12.52
C THR A 513 30.08 -2.39 -13.23
N LEU A 514 28.78 -2.23 -12.94
CA LEU A 514 27.71 -3.06 -13.49
C LEU A 514 27.42 -2.73 -14.96
N TYR A 515 27.17 -1.45 -15.24
CA TYR A 515 26.84 -0.86 -16.53
C TYR A 515 28.05 -0.06 -17.01
N SER A 516 28.67 -0.48 -18.12
CA SER A 516 29.92 0.15 -18.59
C SER A 516 29.72 1.50 -19.27
N ASP A 517 28.47 1.86 -19.57
CA ASP A 517 28.02 3.15 -20.07
C ASP A 517 26.76 3.57 -19.28
N VAL A 518 26.57 4.88 -19.08
CA VAL A 518 25.38 5.44 -18.38
C VAL A 518 24.09 5.20 -19.18
N ASN A 519 24.21 4.96 -20.49
CA ASN A 519 23.10 4.66 -21.40
C ASN A 519 22.71 3.17 -21.42
N ASP A 520 23.31 2.30 -20.58
CA ASP A 520 22.98 0.87 -20.53
C ASP A 520 22.09 0.48 -19.31
N ILE A 521 21.74 1.44 -18.44
CA ILE A 521 21.08 1.18 -17.15
C ILE A 521 19.62 0.74 -17.36
N ASP A 522 19.28 -0.48 -16.91
CA ASP A 522 17.91 -1.00 -16.93
C ASP A 522 16.98 -0.06 -16.13
N LEU A 523 15.81 0.30 -16.70
CA LEU A 523 14.99 1.42 -16.22
C LEU A 523 14.75 1.43 -14.71
N TRP A 524 14.20 0.36 -14.13
CA TRP A 524 13.90 0.27 -12.69
C TRP A 524 15.14 0.53 -11.81
N VAL A 525 16.33 0.09 -12.24
CA VAL A 525 17.58 0.35 -11.51
C VAL A 525 17.93 1.83 -11.55
N GLY A 526 17.76 2.47 -12.71
CA GLY A 526 17.95 3.91 -12.85
C GLY A 526 16.97 4.73 -12.01
N LEU A 527 15.69 4.36 -12.06
CA LEU A 527 14.57 5.02 -11.36
C LEU A 527 14.72 5.04 -9.82
N LEU A 528 15.35 4.01 -9.25
CA LEU A 528 15.67 3.91 -7.81
C LEU A 528 17.11 4.30 -7.45
N ALA A 529 17.96 4.56 -8.45
CA ALA A 529 19.28 5.14 -8.25
C ALA A 529 19.25 6.66 -8.20
N GLU A 530 18.27 7.31 -8.86
CA GLU A 530 18.15 8.78 -8.83
C GLU A 530 18.02 9.32 -7.40
N ASP A 531 18.82 10.33 -7.05
CA ASP A 531 18.59 11.14 -5.85
C ASP A 531 17.16 11.70 -5.86
N HIS A 532 16.48 11.72 -4.71
CA HIS A 532 15.08 12.16 -4.61
C HIS A 532 14.89 13.61 -5.08
N ALA A 533 13.82 13.86 -5.82
CA ALA A 533 13.39 15.20 -6.18
C ALA A 533 12.94 15.99 -4.93
N GLU A 534 13.04 17.32 -4.98
CA GLU A 534 12.72 18.19 -3.83
C GLU A 534 11.26 18.00 -3.38
N GLY A 535 11.08 17.39 -2.19
CA GLY A 535 9.76 17.12 -1.61
C GLY A 535 9.14 15.76 -1.97
N SER A 536 9.78 14.98 -2.84
CA SER A 536 9.38 13.64 -3.27
C SER A 536 10.13 12.54 -2.50
N SER A 537 9.61 11.31 -2.51
CA SER A 537 10.35 10.09 -2.15
C SER A 537 10.93 9.37 -3.39
N LEU A 538 10.91 10.03 -4.55
CA LEU A 538 11.32 9.47 -5.84
C LEU A 538 12.19 10.44 -6.63
N GLY A 539 13.02 9.92 -7.51
CA GLY A 539 13.81 10.69 -8.47
C GLY A 539 12.97 11.48 -9.48
N GLU A 540 13.61 12.36 -10.25
CA GLU A 540 12.98 13.20 -11.27
C GLU A 540 12.22 12.38 -12.33
N THR A 541 12.82 11.30 -12.84
CA THR A 541 12.23 10.46 -13.89
C THR A 541 11.03 9.68 -13.35
N SER A 542 11.19 9.07 -12.18
CA SER A 542 10.14 8.31 -11.49
C SER A 542 8.93 9.18 -11.16
N THR A 543 9.18 10.38 -10.62
CA THR A 543 8.15 11.36 -10.30
C THR A 543 7.38 11.78 -11.56
N HIS A 544 8.07 12.02 -12.68
CA HIS A 544 7.43 12.40 -13.94
C HIS A 544 6.56 11.28 -14.53
N ILE A 545 7.04 10.03 -14.58
CA ILE A 545 6.28 8.89 -15.14
C ILE A 545 5.01 8.62 -14.33
N ILE A 546 5.10 8.69 -13.00
CA ILE A 546 3.95 8.47 -12.11
C ILE A 546 2.95 9.63 -12.22
N ALA A 547 3.41 10.89 -12.21
CA ALA A 547 2.54 12.05 -12.37
C ALA A 547 1.78 12.03 -13.71
N ASP A 548 2.47 11.85 -14.84
CA ASP A 548 1.84 11.73 -16.17
C ASP A 548 0.76 10.65 -16.20
N GLN A 549 1.05 9.46 -15.67
CA GLN A 549 0.08 8.36 -15.71
C GLN A 549 -1.16 8.68 -14.89
N PHE A 550 -1.02 9.22 -13.68
CA PHE A 550 -2.15 9.57 -12.83
C PHE A 550 -2.94 10.77 -13.36
N GLU A 551 -2.29 11.79 -13.93
CA GLU A 551 -2.98 12.89 -14.61
C GLU A 551 -3.79 12.39 -15.80
N ARG A 552 -3.22 11.52 -16.65
CA ARG A 552 -3.94 10.95 -17.81
C ARG A 552 -5.11 10.06 -17.38
N LEU A 553 -4.98 9.33 -16.26
CA LEU A 553 -6.10 8.57 -15.68
C LEU A 553 -7.21 9.48 -15.16
N ARG A 554 -6.87 10.54 -14.41
CA ARG A 554 -7.84 11.52 -13.86
C ARG A 554 -8.56 12.30 -14.95
N ASP A 555 -7.81 12.85 -15.90
CA ASP A 555 -8.32 13.81 -16.88
C ASP A 555 -9.01 13.11 -18.05
N GLY A 556 -8.60 11.87 -18.35
CA GLY A 556 -9.24 10.97 -19.31
C GLY A 556 -10.45 10.20 -18.77
N ASP A 557 -10.71 10.20 -17.45
CA ASP A 557 -11.86 9.51 -16.85
C ASP A 557 -13.10 10.41 -16.81
N ARG A 558 -14.08 10.09 -17.67
CA ARG A 558 -15.36 10.80 -17.71
C ARG A 558 -16.19 10.60 -16.44
N LEU A 559 -15.92 9.53 -15.68
CA LEU A 559 -16.62 9.15 -14.48
C LEU A 559 -15.75 9.34 -13.22
N TYR A 560 -14.73 10.21 -13.30
CA TYR A 560 -14.03 10.76 -12.14
C TYR A 560 -15.03 11.51 -11.24
N TYR A 561 -14.85 11.42 -9.91
CA TYR A 561 -15.86 11.86 -8.95
C TYR A 561 -16.18 13.36 -9.06
N GLU A 562 -15.17 14.24 -9.19
CA GLU A 562 -15.38 15.69 -9.33
C GLU A 562 -16.18 16.09 -10.59
N ASN A 563 -16.15 15.29 -11.65
CA ASN A 563 -16.89 15.56 -12.90
C ASN A 563 -18.38 15.15 -12.80
N THR A 564 -18.69 14.18 -11.94
CA THR A 564 -20.00 13.51 -11.88
C THR A 564 -20.85 13.96 -10.70
N MET A 565 -20.23 14.12 -9.53
CA MET A 565 -20.87 14.49 -8.26
C MET A 565 -21.15 15.99 -8.13
N THR A 566 -21.86 16.39 -7.07
CA THR A 566 -22.08 17.80 -6.71
C THR A 566 -21.01 18.31 -5.75
N ASP A 567 -20.79 19.63 -5.68
CA ASP A 567 -19.86 20.31 -4.75
C ASP A 567 -20.02 19.84 -3.29
N ARG A 568 -21.23 19.41 -2.91
CA ARG A 568 -21.53 18.87 -1.59
C ARG A 568 -21.01 17.44 -1.42
N GLU A 569 -21.31 16.56 -2.38
CA GLU A 569 -20.87 15.16 -2.36
C GLU A 569 -19.35 15.08 -2.47
N ILE A 570 -18.74 15.89 -3.35
CA ILE A 570 -17.29 16.11 -3.43
C ILE A 570 -16.74 16.50 -2.04
N GLY A 571 -17.31 17.51 -1.39
CA GLY A 571 -16.90 17.89 -0.04
C GLY A 571 -17.17 16.84 1.03
N ASP A 572 -18.23 16.03 0.92
CA ASP A 572 -18.50 14.93 1.87
C ASP A 572 -17.48 13.77 1.65
N ILE A 573 -16.99 13.54 0.41
CA ILE A 573 -15.94 12.56 0.01
C ILE A 573 -14.53 13.03 0.41
N GLU A 574 -14.15 14.29 0.12
CA GLU A 574 -12.82 14.86 0.42
C GLU A 574 -12.56 15.03 1.93
N ASN A 575 -13.62 15.00 2.76
CA ASN A 575 -13.50 14.96 4.21
C ASN A 575 -13.41 13.53 4.78
N MET A 576 -13.52 12.48 3.95
CA MET A 576 -13.33 11.09 4.36
C MET A 576 -11.87 10.68 4.13
N THR A 577 -11.06 10.68 5.19
CA THR A 577 -9.68 10.18 5.09
C THR A 577 -9.65 8.66 5.11
N LEU A 578 -8.53 8.06 4.67
CA LEU A 578 -8.27 6.63 4.87
C LEU A 578 -8.25 6.26 6.36
N ALA A 579 -7.85 7.18 7.25
CA ALA A 579 -7.94 6.97 8.70
C ALA A 579 -9.40 6.83 9.16
N ASP A 580 -10.28 7.74 8.74
CA ASP A 580 -11.72 7.70 9.05
C ASP A 580 -12.38 6.43 8.50
N LEU A 581 -12.06 6.04 7.26
CA LEU A 581 -12.57 4.82 6.62
C LEU A 581 -12.16 3.56 7.41
N ILE A 582 -10.93 3.49 7.91
CA ILE A 582 -10.48 2.41 8.80
C ILE A 582 -11.23 2.44 10.14
N GLU A 583 -11.40 3.60 10.79
CA GLU A 583 -12.11 3.69 12.08
C GLU A 583 -13.62 3.39 11.95
N LEU A 584 -14.25 3.65 10.80
CA LEU A 584 -15.65 3.30 10.52
C LEU A 584 -15.89 1.79 10.33
N ASN A 585 -14.89 1.05 9.82
CA ASN A 585 -15.03 -0.36 9.41
C ASN A 585 -14.26 -1.38 10.27
N THR A 586 -13.58 -0.90 11.31
CA THR A 586 -12.81 -1.72 12.27
C THR A 586 -13.09 -1.27 13.71
N ASN A 587 -12.39 -1.85 14.68
CA ASN A 587 -12.37 -1.34 16.06
C ASN A 587 -11.18 -0.42 16.33
N ASN A 588 -10.46 0.04 15.30
CA ASN A 588 -9.41 1.04 15.47
C ASN A 588 -10.00 2.37 15.95
N SER A 589 -9.28 3.04 16.84
CA SER A 589 -9.71 4.27 17.52
C SER A 589 -8.52 5.10 18.00
N SER A 590 -7.40 4.96 17.30
CA SER A 590 -6.07 5.45 17.68
C SER A 590 -5.12 5.42 16.47
N LEU A 591 -5.62 5.79 15.29
CA LEU A 591 -4.76 6.11 14.14
C LEU A 591 -4.28 7.56 14.24
N GLN A 592 -3.32 7.93 13.41
CA GLN A 592 -3.05 9.35 13.11
C GLN A 592 -3.98 9.81 11.98
N SER A 593 -4.09 11.13 11.84
CA SER A 593 -4.98 11.80 10.88
C SER A 593 -4.70 11.46 9.41
N ASN A 594 -3.44 11.31 9.00
CA ASN A 594 -3.05 10.78 7.70
C ASN A 594 -2.21 9.51 7.91
N VAL A 595 -2.71 8.35 7.48
CA VAL A 595 -2.07 7.06 7.76
C VAL A 595 -0.73 6.86 7.04
N PHE A 596 -0.44 7.63 5.99
CA PHE A 596 0.81 7.56 5.23
C PHE A 596 2.01 8.16 5.96
N PHE A 597 1.81 8.94 7.03
CA PHE A 597 2.90 9.55 7.81
C PHE A 597 2.92 9.08 9.26
N PHE A 598 4.10 9.01 9.87
CA PHE A 598 4.27 8.71 11.30
C PHE A 598 5.30 9.64 11.95
N THR A 599 4.82 10.78 12.46
CA THR A 599 5.65 11.91 12.92
C THR A 599 5.54 12.23 14.43
N PRO A 600 5.60 11.24 15.34
CA PRO A 600 5.43 11.50 16.77
C PRO A 600 6.63 12.27 17.34
N SER A 601 6.43 12.93 18.47
CA SER A 601 7.51 13.72 19.08
C SER A 601 7.48 13.72 20.59
N ILE A 602 8.65 13.89 21.21
CA ILE A 602 8.80 14.02 22.65
C ILE A 602 9.60 15.27 22.96
N ALA A 603 9.04 16.16 23.78
CA ALA A 603 9.67 17.41 24.20
C ALA A 603 9.70 17.58 25.72
N GLY A 604 10.76 18.21 26.22
CA GLY A 604 10.92 18.48 27.64
C GLY A 604 12.04 19.46 27.96
N THR A 605 12.21 19.75 29.24
CA THR A 605 13.20 20.71 29.75
C THR A 605 14.01 20.09 30.89
N ILE A 606 15.33 20.26 30.87
CA ILE A 606 16.21 19.97 32.01
C ILE A 606 16.27 21.20 32.92
N ILE A 607 15.88 21.03 34.18
CA ILE A 607 15.73 22.10 35.17
C ILE A 607 16.84 22.02 36.23
N ALA A 608 17.47 23.15 36.54
CA ALA A 608 18.33 23.28 37.71
C ALA A 608 17.48 23.37 38.98
N ASP A 609 17.70 22.46 39.94
CA ASP A 609 17.22 22.62 41.31
C ASP A 609 18.30 23.28 42.18
N SER A 610 18.01 24.47 42.68
CA SER A 610 18.91 25.25 43.53
C SER A 610 18.75 24.97 45.02
N ASP A 611 17.73 24.22 45.46
CA ASP A 611 17.40 24.06 46.88
C ASP A 611 17.60 22.63 47.38
N SER A 612 18.70 22.40 48.10
CA SER A 612 18.81 21.20 48.92
C SER A 612 17.70 21.17 49.98
N LEU A 613 16.90 20.09 50.00
CA LEU A 613 15.92 19.67 51.02
C LEU A 613 14.42 19.92 50.72
N ALA A 614 13.84 19.19 49.75
CA ALA A 614 12.55 18.51 49.98
C ALA A 614 12.33 17.35 48.99
N THR A 615 12.29 16.11 49.48
CA THR A 615 11.68 14.99 48.74
C THR A 615 10.16 15.17 48.67
N GLU A 616 9.67 15.79 47.59
CA GLU A 616 8.31 15.53 47.11
C GLU A 616 8.35 14.96 45.69
N GLN A 617 7.51 13.94 45.52
CA GLN A 617 7.59 12.95 44.46
C GLN A 617 6.97 13.50 43.17
N LEU A 618 7.77 14.12 42.30
CA LEU A 618 7.39 14.43 40.91
C LEU A 618 7.38 13.13 40.07
N ALA A 619 6.42 12.26 40.40
CA ALA A 619 6.03 11.11 39.61
C ALA A 619 4.49 11.10 39.53
N ILE A 620 3.96 11.92 38.63
CA ILE A 620 2.58 11.81 38.14
C ILE A 620 2.68 10.84 36.96
N ARG A 621 2.46 9.54 37.17
CA ARG A 621 1.16 8.85 37.18
C ARG A 621 0.42 8.93 35.85
N ASP A 622 0.12 7.73 35.34
CA ASP A 622 -0.83 7.38 34.28
C ASP A 622 -1.84 8.48 33.92
N GLY A 623 -1.87 8.85 32.64
CA GLY A 623 -2.81 9.82 32.07
C GLY A 623 -4.26 9.29 32.07
N PHE A 624 -4.90 9.31 33.24
CA PHE A 624 -6.33 9.07 33.41
C PHE A 624 -6.95 10.02 34.45
N GLU A 625 -7.85 10.87 33.93
CA GLU A 625 -8.89 11.66 34.60
C GLU A 625 -8.56 12.90 35.48
N ASN A 626 -9.15 14.01 35.02
CA ASN A 626 -9.75 15.13 35.76
C ASN A 626 -8.87 16.16 36.51
N GLN A 627 -8.93 17.40 35.99
CA GLN A 627 -8.59 18.63 36.70
C GLN A 627 -9.52 18.86 37.90
N ASP A 628 -8.98 19.30 39.04
CA ASP A 628 -9.74 20.01 40.07
C ASP A 628 -8.84 21.07 40.73
N ASP A 629 -9.35 22.30 40.88
CA ASP A 629 -8.53 23.50 41.16
C ASP A 629 -8.07 23.58 42.63
N GLY A 630 -6.75 23.45 42.84
CA GLY A 630 -6.11 23.57 44.15
C GLY A 630 -5.01 24.63 44.20
N GLN A 631 -5.35 25.91 44.38
CA GLN A 631 -4.36 26.98 44.54
C GLN A 631 -3.50 26.79 45.81
N ALA A 632 -2.21 26.53 45.63
CA ALA A 632 -1.19 26.64 46.68
C ALA A 632 -0.09 27.64 46.25
N SER A 633 -0.15 28.87 46.76
CA SER A 633 0.86 29.90 46.47
C SER A 633 2.14 29.65 47.26
N GLY A 634 3.11 29.00 46.64
CA GLY A 634 4.50 28.93 47.08
C GLY A 634 5.39 29.74 46.14
N ASP A 635 6.21 30.64 46.70
CA ASP A 635 7.12 31.53 45.96
C ASP A 635 8.32 30.72 45.44
N ARG A 636 8.13 29.92 44.38
CA ARG A 636 9.20 29.18 43.71
C ARG A 636 10.05 30.15 42.89
N GLN A 637 11.38 30.11 43.06
CA GLN A 637 12.31 30.69 42.09
C GLN A 637 11.98 30.14 40.69
N PRO A 638 12.11 30.94 39.61
CA PRO A 638 11.98 30.41 38.26
C PRO A 638 13.07 29.36 38.05
N SER A 639 12.63 28.12 37.80
CA SER A 639 13.46 27.00 37.35
C SER A 639 14.28 27.45 36.15
N THR A 640 15.60 27.54 36.31
CA THR A 640 16.51 27.91 35.22
C THR A 640 16.84 26.65 34.44
N GLY A 641 16.67 26.68 33.12
CA GLY A 641 17.03 25.57 32.24
C GLY A 641 18.53 25.30 32.22
N VAL A 642 18.90 24.05 31.98
CA VAL A 642 20.30 23.61 31.93
C VAL A 642 20.68 23.23 30.52
N ALA A 643 21.47 24.10 29.88
CA ALA A 643 21.97 23.93 28.52
C ALA A 643 23.12 22.91 28.43
N GLY A 644 23.27 22.27 27.27
CA GLY A 644 24.39 21.37 26.99
C GLY A 644 24.31 20.00 27.67
N VAL A 645 23.14 19.60 28.16
CA VAL A 645 22.89 18.26 28.71
C VAL A 645 22.52 17.33 27.56
N THR A 646 23.23 16.21 27.43
CA THR A 646 22.93 15.17 26.44
C THR A 646 21.84 14.24 26.97
N LEU A 647 20.84 13.97 26.14
CA LEU A 647 19.79 12.98 26.37
C LEU A 647 19.81 11.92 25.26
N GLU A 648 19.37 10.72 25.62
CA GLU A 648 19.25 9.55 24.77
C GLU A 648 17.78 9.13 24.72
N LEU A 649 17.25 8.85 23.53
CA LEU A 649 15.99 8.13 23.33
C LEU A 649 16.33 6.66 23.11
N LEU A 650 15.68 5.77 23.87
CA LEU A 650 15.84 4.33 23.76
C LEU A 650 14.54 3.66 23.38
N ASP A 651 14.63 2.57 22.63
CA ASP A 651 13.50 1.70 22.31
C ASP A 651 13.11 0.79 23.49
N ARG A 652 12.21 -0.16 23.23
CA ARG A 652 11.72 -1.16 24.19
C ARG A 652 12.76 -2.24 24.57
N GLU A 653 13.84 -2.35 23.80
CA GLU A 653 14.92 -3.33 23.94
C GLU A 653 16.19 -2.71 24.54
N GLU A 654 16.12 -1.43 24.91
CA GLU A 654 17.21 -0.57 25.42
C GLU A 654 18.29 -0.22 24.36
N ASN A 655 17.98 -0.39 23.07
CA ASN A 655 18.80 0.12 21.97
C ASN A 655 18.69 1.65 21.89
N LEU A 656 19.75 2.32 21.40
CA LEU A 656 19.77 3.76 21.21
C LEU A 656 19.10 4.12 19.87
N VAL A 657 18.07 4.97 19.93
CA VAL A 657 17.34 5.46 18.75
C VAL A 657 17.88 6.82 18.32
N GLU A 658 17.89 7.79 19.24
CA GLU A 658 18.31 9.18 18.97
C GLU A 658 19.13 9.73 20.14
N THR A 659 20.02 10.70 19.87
CA THR A 659 20.72 11.48 20.90
C THR A 659 20.57 12.96 20.61
N THR A 660 20.10 13.71 21.60
CA THR A 660 19.89 15.17 21.50
C THR A 660 20.63 15.92 22.62
N ILE A 661 20.73 17.24 22.50
CA ILE A 661 21.43 18.10 23.48
C ILE A 661 20.55 19.31 23.79
N THR A 662 20.43 19.67 25.07
CA THR A 662 19.59 20.81 25.47
C THR A 662 20.09 22.16 24.94
N ASP A 663 19.14 22.99 24.50
CA ASP A 663 19.33 24.35 24.04
C ASP A 663 19.73 25.33 25.18
N SER A 664 19.87 26.62 24.87
CA SER A 664 20.22 27.66 25.85
C SER A 664 19.22 27.84 27.00
N ASP A 665 17.98 27.43 26.81
CA ASP A 665 16.87 27.51 27.77
C ASP A 665 16.57 26.15 28.42
N GLY A 666 17.42 25.14 28.17
CA GLY A 666 17.36 23.80 28.75
C GLY A 666 16.39 22.85 28.06
N ASN A 667 15.80 23.21 26.93
CA ASN A 667 14.82 22.39 26.22
C ASN A 667 15.49 21.36 25.31
N TYR A 668 14.81 20.24 25.10
CA TYR A 668 15.19 19.22 24.13
C TYR A 668 13.94 18.68 23.43
N GLN A 669 14.16 18.06 22.27
CA GLN A 669 13.16 17.36 21.49
C GLN A 669 13.78 16.10 20.88
N PHE A 670 12.95 15.07 20.72
CA PHE A 670 13.19 13.87 19.91
C PHE A 670 12.06 13.72 18.90
N ASN A 671 12.41 13.30 17.68
CA ASN A 671 11.48 13.08 16.57
C ASN A 671 11.72 11.74 15.84
N SER A 672 12.85 11.06 16.07
CA SER A 672 13.15 9.79 15.40
C SER A 672 12.40 8.64 16.06
N PHE A 673 11.35 8.14 15.41
CA PHE A 673 10.57 6.98 15.87
C PHE A 673 10.24 6.05 14.70
N ASP A 674 10.73 4.81 14.78
CA ASP A 674 10.49 3.76 13.78
C ASP A 674 9.07 3.20 13.80
N ARG A 675 8.38 3.24 14.96
CA ARG A 675 7.03 2.66 15.15
C ARG A 675 6.31 3.14 16.41
N SER A 676 5.05 2.73 16.59
CA SER A 676 4.36 2.87 17.89
C SER A 676 4.95 1.91 18.92
N GLY A 677 5.05 2.34 20.17
CA GLY A 677 5.63 1.51 21.21
C GLY A 677 6.04 2.23 22.49
N LYS A 678 6.73 1.48 23.35
CA LYS A 678 7.34 2.00 24.57
C LYS A 678 8.75 2.47 24.27
N TYR A 679 9.02 3.71 24.65
CA TYR A 679 10.35 4.30 24.59
C TYR A 679 10.78 4.76 25.98
N GLN A 680 12.06 5.05 26.14
CA GLN A 680 12.62 5.64 27.34
C GLN A 680 13.49 6.84 26.98
N VAL A 681 13.16 8.01 27.52
CA VAL A 681 14.07 9.15 27.51
C VAL A 681 15.01 9.03 28.71
N ARG A 682 16.32 9.18 28.49
CA ARG A 682 17.36 9.06 29.52
C ARG A 682 18.34 10.23 29.45
N ILE A 683 18.81 10.74 30.59
CA ILE A 683 19.97 11.63 30.63
C ILE A 683 21.23 10.79 30.44
N ALA A 684 22.01 11.11 29.41
CA ALA A 684 23.24 10.37 29.10
C ALA A 684 24.26 10.49 30.25
N ALA A 685 24.89 9.38 30.63
CA ALA A 685 25.90 9.37 31.69
C ALA A 685 27.15 10.22 31.36
N SER A 686 27.36 10.54 30.08
CA SER A 686 28.40 11.44 29.57
C SER A 686 28.18 12.91 29.98
N SER A 687 26.95 13.32 30.26
CA SER A 687 26.56 14.71 30.56
C SER A 687 27.20 15.30 31.84
N GLY A 688 27.70 14.45 32.75
CA GLY A 688 28.39 14.88 33.97
C GLY A 688 27.53 15.62 35.01
N VAL A 689 26.23 15.78 34.75
CA VAL A 689 25.24 16.35 35.68
C VAL A 689 24.86 15.35 36.77
N THR A 690 24.47 15.85 37.95
CA THR A 690 23.92 15.00 39.02
C THR A 690 22.41 15.05 38.99
N VAL A 691 21.77 13.99 38.47
CA VAL A 691 20.32 13.89 38.37
C VAL A 691 19.65 13.74 39.74
N ILE A 692 18.48 14.38 39.91
CA ILE A 692 17.65 14.30 41.09
C ILE A 692 16.46 13.39 40.80
N GLY A 693 16.40 12.23 41.46
CA GLY A 693 15.33 11.26 41.29
C GLY A 693 15.70 10.17 40.28
N SER A 694 14.99 10.14 39.14
CA SER A 694 15.22 9.19 38.04
C SER A 694 16.03 9.84 36.94
N ASP A 695 17.01 9.13 36.41
CA ASP A 695 17.77 9.48 35.20
C ASP A 695 17.05 9.10 33.91
N SER A 696 15.95 8.34 33.99
CA SER A 696 15.08 8.01 32.87
C SER A 696 13.58 8.16 33.13
N ILE A 697 12.82 8.41 32.07
CA ILE A 697 11.35 8.46 32.04
C ILE A 697 10.87 7.56 30.89
N ASN A 698 9.99 6.61 31.21
CA ASN A 698 9.33 5.76 30.21
C ASN A 698 8.13 6.50 29.61
N VAL A 699 7.95 6.39 28.30
CA VAL A 699 6.87 7.02 27.52
C VAL A 699 6.21 5.97 26.61
N LEU A 700 5.07 6.34 26.01
CA LEU A 700 4.29 5.48 25.11
C LEU A 700 3.82 6.29 23.92
N ILE A 701 4.33 5.95 22.74
CA ILE A 701 3.88 6.47 21.44
C ILE A 701 2.77 5.54 20.94
N ARG A 702 1.59 6.09 20.61
CA ARG A 702 0.42 5.29 20.21
C ARG A 702 0.14 5.28 18.72
N ASN A 703 0.50 6.35 18.03
CA ASN A 703 0.20 6.68 16.63
C ASN A 703 1.16 7.77 16.15
N GLY A 704 1.11 8.13 14.86
CA GLY A 704 1.91 9.23 14.30
C GLY A 704 1.69 10.57 15.01
N ASP A 705 0.47 10.88 15.41
CA ASP A 705 0.12 12.18 16.05
C ASP A 705 0.45 12.24 17.57
N SER A 706 1.30 11.34 18.07
CA SER A 706 1.67 11.26 19.50
C SER A 706 2.73 12.31 19.87
N HIS A 707 2.29 13.53 20.18
CA HIS A 707 3.15 14.62 20.67
C HIS A 707 3.15 14.70 22.22
N LEU A 708 4.24 14.28 22.86
CA LEU A 708 4.38 14.21 24.31
C LEU A 708 5.26 15.36 24.84
N GLU A 709 4.62 16.34 25.49
CA GLU A 709 5.32 17.47 26.12
C GLU A 709 5.57 17.27 27.63
N ASN A 710 6.41 18.13 28.20
CA ASN A 710 6.69 18.25 29.64
C ASN A 710 7.41 17.03 30.26
N ILE A 711 8.19 16.28 29.45
CA ILE A 711 9.06 15.20 29.92
C ILE A 711 10.30 15.81 30.59
N ASN A 712 10.12 16.32 31.81
CA ASN A 712 11.10 17.17 32.47
C ASN A 712 11.95 16.41 33.49
N PHE A 713 13.25 16.74 33.55
CA PHE A 713 14.16 16.22 34.56
C PHE A 713 14.71 17.34 35.44
N ALA A 714 15.07 17.02 36.68
CA ALA A 714 15.75 17.93 37.60
C ALA A 714 17.21 17.49 37.82
N VAL A 715 18.14 18.44 37.78
CA VAL A 715 19.58 18.20 38.02
C VAL A 715 20.13 19.21 39.02
N MET A 716 21.17 18.81 39.78
CA MET A 716 22.01 19.75 40.52
C MET A 716 23.11 20.31 39.61
N VAL A 717 23.31 21.63 39.69
CA VAL A 717 24.29 22.42 38.92
C VAL A 717 25.32 23.07 39.85
#